data_AF-A0A4Q7L0R9-F1
#
_entry.id   AF-A0A4Q7L0R9-F1
#
_cell.length_a   1.000
_cell.length_b   1.000
_cell.length_c   1.000
_cell.angle_alpha   90.00
_cell.angle_beta   90.00
_cell.angle_gamma   90.00
#
_symmetry.space_group_name_H-M   'P 1'
#
loop_
_entity.id
_entity.type
_entity.pdbx_description
1 polymer ?
#
loop_
_entity_poly.entity_id
_entity_poly.type
_entity_poly.pdbx_seq_one_letter_code
_entity_poly.pdbx_strand_id
1 'polypeptide(L)'
;MSTGHFRPAHAAELTSYVGRERETVEARRLLSASRLVTLTGSGGVGKTRLALRVMREVADDFADGAVFVPLAELGEPALLTNTVGAELGLPEPTEQTVLDHLRSRNLLMVLDNCEHLIAACAKFVHLIVTSTEKVTLLATSRQSLDSAGERVMTVPGLSVPADDIGISPENVGGYDAVRLFVDRAREVWPSFQLTAENTAAVVRLNRQLEGVPLAIELAAARIRALSPEQIAERLQQHPVGLLAAKTGAVVERQQSLRATIDWSYALCSPGEQSLWARVSVFVGSFDLPTAEHVCAGNGIDAADILDLVDGLVGKSVLIRVEQADRVRYRLLETLREYGIERLEQAGELVRLQRRHQGWLAELADSFAADWVGPDQVAWVRRLRGEHANLRAAMMFCLQQPDTANLALRMTWQLRDYFAVRGFDTELGIWINRALAAAPPDAPDRVPGLAVSAIFAAVHNKPDVAAYLVDQVCRLATRRGDDLSGAWAAWARTIFAVIQNDAAGVVPDATEAAEVFGRHGLLGPRLTMLGSAASATIMSDPTAGRAGLAEIIEFCAQRHEYYQRSAALMLLARANVVLGDLADAERAAIDGLEAAAKLDNAFFGSLCLETLAWLASVTDRHERAALLLGAGESMYSDEGSLARHGRLDATWHRKGTDRARKALGEATFENALRRGRELPLAVAIHYAVHDELPRESTDAQNSLTKREVEIADLVAEGLTNRDIAARLTISIRTVDTHVNRILHKLGLANRASLAAWVADRRTSS
;
A
#
# COMPACT_ATOMS: atom_id res chain seq x y z
N MET A 1 -25.63 -3.70 10.81
CA MET A 1 -25.31 -4.20 9.45
C MET A 1 -24.75 -3.04 8.63
N SER A 2 -23.57 -2.55 9.00
CA SER A 2 -22.84 -1.56 8.22
C SER A 2 -21.47 -2.16 7.96
N THR A 3 -21.37 -2.89 6.85
CA THR A 3 -20.12 -3.41 6.31
C THR A 3 -19.13 -2.26 6.20
N GLY A 4 -17.89 -2.48 6.65
CA GLY A 4 -16.80 -1.52 6.51
C GLY A 4 -16.69 -1.13 5.04
N HIS A 5 -17.16 0.08 4.72
CA HIS A 5 -17.04 0.62 3.37
C HIS A 5 -15.55 0.85 3.14
N PHE A 6 -14.91 -0.06 2.40
CA PHE A 6 -13.60 0.17 1.82
C PHE A 6 -13.77 1.28 0.78
N ARG A 7 -13.73 2.54 1.25
CA ARG A 7 -13.57 3.68 0.38
C ARG A 7 -12.11 3.70 -0.02
N PRO A 8 -11.77 3.65 -1.32
CA PRO A 8 -10.40 3.88 -1.72
C PRO A 8 -9.96 5.20 -1.09
N ALA A 9 -8.77 5.20 -0.47
CA ALA A 9 -8.16 6.43 0.01
C ALA A 9 -8.33 7.48 -1.09
N HIS A 10 -8.92 8.63 -0.73
CA HIS A 10 -9.17 9.75 -1.62
C HIS A 10 -7.83 10.28 -2.15
N ALA A 11 -7.21 9.61 -3.12
CA ALA A 11 -6.42 10.29 -4.12
C ALA A 11 -7.44 11.11 -4.89
N ALA A 12 -7.66 12.35 -4.44
CA ALA A 12 -8.35 13.34 -5.25
C ALA A 12 -7.75 13.26 -6.66
N GLU A 13 -8.60 13.11 -7.67
CA GLU A 13 -8.15 13.19 -9.05
C GLU A 13 -7.55 14.59 -9.23
N LEU A 14 -6.21 14.68 -9.19
CA LEU A 14 -5.46 15.93 -9.32
C LEU A 14 -5.68 16.59 -10.69
N THR A 15 -6.24 15.83 -11.64
CA THR A 15 -6.60 16.27 -12.99
C THR A 15 -8.03 15.83 -13.28
N SER A 16 -8.80 16.67 -13.98
CA SER A 16 -10.20 16.37 -14.29
C SER A 16 -10.31 15.13 -15.20
N TYR A 17 -11.28 14.25 -14.90
CA TYR A 17 -11.65 13.14 -15.78
C TYR A 17 -12.57 13.65 -16.89
N VAL A 18 -12.08 13.59 -18.13
CA VAL A 18 -12.81 14.09 -19.31
C VAL A 18 -13.30 12.94 -20.17
N GLY A 19 -14.62 12.89 -20.37
CA GLY A 19 -15.25 12.04 -21.39
C GLY A 19 -15.48 10.58 -20.98
N ARG A 20 -15.61 9.69 -21.98
CA ARG A 20 -15.77 8.23 -21.85
C ARG A 20 -17.08 7.71 -21.26
N GLU A 21 -18.17 8.45 -21.43
CA GLU A 21 -19.51 8.02 -20.97
C GLU A 21 -19.94 6.72 -21.65
N ARG A 22 -19.68 6.57 -22.96
CA ARG A 22 -20.03 5.37 -23.73
C ARG A 22 -19.25 4.14 -23.26
N GLU A 23 -17.94 4.28 -23.08
CA GLU A 23 -17.07 3.21 -22.61
C GLU A 23 -17.43 2.81 -21.17
N THR A 24 -17.79 3.76 -20.33
CA THR A 24 -18.24 3.49 -18.96
C THR A 24 -19.54 2.68 -18.98
N VAL A 25 -20.52 3.08 -19.80
CA VAL A 25 -21.79 2.35 -19.96
C VAL A 25 -21.54 0.93 -20.50
N GLU A 26 -20.66 0.76 -21.49
CA GLU A 26 -20.35 -0.55 -22.05
C GLU A 26 -19.63 -1.46 -21.05
N ALA A 27 -18.66 -0.94 -20.30
CA ALA A 27 -17.98 -1.69 -19.25
C ALA A 27 -18.97 -2.15 -18.17
N ARG A 28 -19.91 -1.30 -17.76
CA ARG A 28 -20.99 -1.66 -16.81
C ARG A 28 -21.89 -2.76 -17.37
N ARG A 29 -22.28 -2.65 -18.64
CA ARG A 29 -23.08 -3.68 -19.32
C ARG A 29 -22.35 -5.02 -19.33
N LEU A 30 -21.05 -5.03 -19.63
CA LEU A 30 -20.23 -6.25 -19.62
C LEU A 30 -20.09 -6.84 -18.22
N LEU A 31 -19.87 -6.02 -17.19
CA LEU A 31 -19.81 -6.46 -15.80
C LEU A 31 -21.14 -7.04 -15.29
N SER A 32 -22.28 -6.56 -15.81
CA SER A 32 -23.60 -7.13 -15.49
C SER A 32 -23.85 -8.51 -16.15
N ALA A 33 -23.11 -8.82 -17.22
CA ALA A 33 -23.30 -10.03 -18.03
C ALA A 33 -22.18 -11.08 -17.86
N SER A 34 -21.06 -10.71 -17.23
CA SER A 34 -19.89 -11.57 -17.02
C SER A 34 -19.22 -11.30 -15.70
N ARG A 35 -18.66 -12.35 -15.08
CA ARG A 35 -17.86 -12.26 -13.85
C ARG A 35 -16.39 -11.90 -14.10
N LEU A 36 -15.96 -11.90 -15.35
CA LEU A 36 -14.61 -11.49 -15.74
C LEU A 36 -14.68 -10.59 -16.97
N VAL A 37 -14.22 -9.36 -16.79
CA VAL A 37 -14.07 -8.37 -17.87
C VAL A 37 -12.64 -7.88 -17.89
N THR A 38 -12.00 -7.87 -19.06
CA THR A 38 -10.64 -7.34 -19.23
C THR A 38 -10.66 -6.16 -20.18
N LEU A 39 -10.27 -4.99 -19.67
CA LEU A 39 -10.04 -3.79 -20.45
C LEU A 39 -8.67 -3.91 -21.14
N THR A 40 -8.69 -4.07 -22.46
CA THR A 40 -7.48 -4.14 -23.28
C THR A 40 -7.25 -2.84 -24.03
N GLY A 41 -5.99 -2.53 -24.34
CA GLY A 41 -5.65 -1.33 -25.10
C GLY A 41 -4.20 -0.91 -24.94
N SER A 42 -3.75 0.01 -25.79
CA SER A 42 -2.38 0.52 -25.77
C SER A 42 -2.02 1.20 -24.44
N GLY A 43 -0.71 1.39 -24.19
CA GLY A 43 -0.23 2.25 -23.10
C GLY A 43 -0.82 3.65 -23.21
N GLY A 44 -1.02 4.35 -22.10
CA GLY A 44 -1.52 5.74 -22.12
C GLY A 44 -2.97 5.96 -22.58
N VAL A 45 -3.71 4.92 -22.99
CA VAL A 45 -5.12 5.06 -23.42
C VAL A 45 -6.09 5.34 -22.27
N GLY A 46 -5.66 5.20 -21.01
CA GLY A 46 -6.46 5.51 -19.82
C GLY A 46 -7.27 4.34 -19.25
N LYS A 47 -6.85 3.09 -19.47
CA LYS A 47 -7.52 1.88 -18.94
C LYS A 47 -7.70 1.93 -17.41
N THR A 48 -6.66 2.28 -16.67
CA THR A 48 -6.68 2.43 -15.21
C THR A 48 -7.70 3.48 -14.76
N ARG A 49 -7.72 4.66 -15.41
CA ARG A 49 -8.69 5.72 -15.08
C ARG A 49 -10.13 5.27 -15.39
N LEU A 50 -10.36 4.56 -16.50
CA LEU A 50 -11.68 3.99 -16.82
C LEU A 50 -12.09 2.91 -15.80
N ALA A 51 -11.19 2.02 -15.41
CA ALA A 51 -11.47 0.97 -14.43
C ALA A 51 -11.86 1.56 -13.06
N LEU A 52 -11.11 2.56 -12.57
CA LEU A 52 -11.43 3.26 -11.33
C LEU A 52 -12.75 4.02 -11.41
N ARG A 53 -13.07 4.62 -12.56
CA ARG A 53 -14.36 5.30 -12.78
C ARG A 53 -15.52 4.31 -12.71
N VAL A 54 -15.42 3.21 -13.47
CA VAL A 54 -16.42 2.13 -13.49
C VAL A 54 -16.58 1.57 -12.07
N MET A 55 -15.48 1.24 -11.40
CA MET A 55 -15.48 0.75 -10.02
C MET A 55 -16.27 1.66 -9.08
N ARG A 56 -16.07 2.98 -9.14
CA ARG A 56 -16.81 3.93 -8.29
C ARG A 56 -18.29 4.02 -8.63
N GLU A 57 -18.65 3.88 -9.90
CA GLU A 57 -20.06 3.97 -10.33
C GLU A 57 -20.87 2.71 -10.04
N VAL A 58 -20.22 1.55 -9.99
CA VAL A 58 -20.90 0.27 -9.68
C VAL A 58 -20.63 -0.25 -8.28
N ALA A 59 -19.79 0.41 -7.47
CA ALA A 59 -19.47 -0.05 -6.11
C ALA A 59 -20.72 -0.32 -5.26
N ASP A 60 -21.75 0.52 -5.39
CA ASP A 60 -23.01 0.38 -4.65
C ASP A 60 -23.88 -0.80 -5.12
N ASP A 61 -23.61 -1.37 -6.30
CA ASP A 61 -24.28 -2.59 -6.81
C ASP A 61 -23.73 -3.86 -6.13
N PHE A 62 -22.59 -3.78 -5.45
CA PHE A 62 -21.92 -4.87 -4.74
C PHE A 62 -22.08 -4.70 -3.22
N ALA A 63 -22.72 -5.66 -2.56
CA ALA A 63 -23.07 -5.55 -1.13
C ALA A 63 -21.83 -5.43 -0.21
N ASP A 64 -20.70 -5.99 -0.63
CA ASP A 64 -19.43 -5.94 0.08
C ASP A 64 -18.45 -4.91 -0.54
N GLY A 65 -18.91 -4.11 -1.50
CA GLY A 65 -18.17 -3.01 -2.12
C GLY A 65 -17.20 -3.44 -3.22
N ALA A 66 -16.16 -2.63 -3.43
CA ALA A 66 -15.15 -2.85 -4.46
C ALA A 66 -13.72 -2.67 -3.93
N VAL A 67 -12.79 -3.47 -4.45
CA VAL A 67 -11.35 -3.43 -4.11
C VAL A 67 -10.52 -3.16 -5.36
N PHE A 68 -9.52 -2.29 -5.23
CA PHE A 68 -8.57 -1.97 -6.30
C PHE A 68 -7.21 -2.57 -5.96
N VAL A 69 -6.64 -3.36 -6.88
CA VAL A 69 -5.35 -4.02 -6.71
C VAL A 69 -4.37 -3.50 -7.75
N PRO A 70 -3.47 -2.57 -7.40
CA PRO A 70 -2.44 -2.08 -8.31
C PRO A 70 -1.32 -3.11 -8.46
N LEU A 71 -1.12 -3.65 -9.66
CA LEU A 71 -0.03 -4.60 -9.94
C LEU A 71 1.17 -3.94 -10.63
N ALA A 72 1.12 -2.65 -10.95
CA ALA A 72 2.16 -1.98 -11.74
C ALA A 72 3.58 -2.09 -11.16
N GLU A 73 3.70 -2.15 -9.84
CA GLU A 73 4.98 -2.24 -9.12
C GLU A 73 5.37 -3.69 -8.78
N LEU A 74 4.56 -4.69 -9.18
CA LEU A 74 4.73 -6.08 -8.80
C LEU A 74 5.52 -6.87 -9.85
N GLY A 75 6.84 -6.92 -9.71
CA GLY A 75 7.68 -7.73 -10.61
C GLY A 75 7.63 -9.23 -10.34
N GLU A 76 7.24 -9.67 -9.14
CA GLU A 76 7.35 -11.06 -8.69
C GLU A 76 5.97 -11.77 -8.65
N PRO A 77 5.71 -12.76 -9.52
CA PRO A 77 4.43 -13.46 -9.59
C PRO A 77 3.99 -14.12 -8.27
N ALA A 78 4.94 -14.64 -7.48
CA ALA A 78 4.62 -15.33 -6.22
C ALA A 78 4.01 -14.39 -5.16
N LEU A 79 4.16 -13.06 -5.33
CA LEU A 79 3.63 -12.04 -4.42
C LEU A 79 2.23 -11.53 -4.84
N LEU A 80 1.62 -12.09 -5.89
CA LEU A 80 0.28 -11.68 -6.35
C LEU A 80 -0.77 -11.87 -5.26
N THR A 81 -0.82 -13.06 -4.65
CA THR A 81 -1.75 -13.37 -3.55
C THR A 81 -1.51 -12.44 -2.34
N ASN A 82 -0.26 -12.14 -2.03
CA ASN A 82 0.12 -11.18 -1.00
C ASN A 82 -0.39 -9.77 -1.28
N THR A 83 -0.26 -9.32 -2.52
CA THR A 83 -0.72 -8.00 -2.94
C THR A 83 -2.25 -7.90 -2.88
N VAL A 84 -2.95 -8.93 -3.36
CA VAL A 84 -4.42 -8.98 -3.30
C VAL A 84 -4.91 -9.04 -1.85
N GLY A 85 -4.31 -9.89 -1.02
CA GLY A 85 -4.70 -10.00 0.38
C GLY A 85 -4.43 -8.71 1.16
N ALA A 86 -3.32 -8.02 0.90
CA ALA A 86 -3.06 -6.71 1.52
C ALA A 86 -4.17 -5.70 1.21
N GLU A 87 -4.64 -5.63 -0.04
CA GLU A 87 -5.75 -4.75 -0.44
C GLU A 87 -7.10 -5.20 0.11
N LEU A 88 -7.26 -6.49 0.42
CA LEU A 88 -8.42 -7.03 1.15
C LEU A 88 -8.32 -6.85 2.67
N GLY A 89 -7.20 -6.32 3.19
CA GLY A 89 -6.93 -6.24 4.62
C GLY A 89 -6.71 -7.61 5.27
N LEU A 90 -6.31 -8.62 4.50
CA LEU A 90 -5.95 -9.95 4.95
C LEU A 90 -4.46 -9.97 5.31
N PRO A 91 -4.10 -10.18 6.58
CA PRO A 91 -2.72 -10.44 6.97
C PRO A 91 -2.34 -11.88 6.60
N GLU A 92 -1.09 -12.05 6.12
CA GLU A 92 -0.51 -13.31 5.62
C GLU A 92 -1.44 -14.12 4.70
N PRO A 93 -1.89 -13.53 3.57
CA PRO A 93 -2.86 -14.17 2.70
C PRO A 93 -2.25 -15.40 1.99
N THR A 94 -2.96 -16.51 2.06
CA THR A 94 -2.77 -17.68 1.22
C THR A 94 -3.86 -17.69 0.15
N GLU A 95 -3.69 -18.52 -0.88
CA GLU A 95 -4.76 -18.69 -1.87
C GLU A 95 -6.06 -19.15 -1.20
N GLN A 96 -5.96 -20.05 -0.20
CA GLN A 96 -7.11 -20.57 0.51
C GLN A 96 -7.80 -19.50 1.37
N THR A 97 -7.05 -18.68 2.12
CA THR A 97 -7.66 -17.62 2.95
C THR A 97 -8.32 -16.53 2.11
N VAL A 98 -7.70 -16.16 0.99
CA VAL A 98 -8.31 -15.23 0.04
C VAL A 98 -9.62 -15.82 -0.50
N LEU A 99 -9.63 -17.11 -0.88
CA LEU A 99 -10.85 -17.77 -1.34
C LEU A 99 -11.93 -17.83 -0.26
N ASP A 100 -11.59 -18.20 0.97
CA ASP A 100 -12.54 -18.30 2.08
C ASP A 100 -13.15 -16.94 2.41
N HIS A 101 -12.34 -15.88 2.39
CA HIS A 101 -12.80 -14.51 2.55
C HIS A 101 -13.77 -14.08 1.44
N LEU A 102 -13.53 -14.52 0.21
CA LEU A 102 -14.29 -14.14 -0.97
C LEU A 102 -15.55 -15.00 -1.20
N ARG A 103 -15.61 -16.24 -0.72
CA ARG A 103 -16.69 -17.23 -0.99
C ARG A 103 -18.09 -16.68 -0.71
N SER A 104 -18.25 -15.97 0.40
CA SER A 104 -19.57 -15.48 0.86
C SER A 104 -19.87 -14.04 0.44
N ARG A 105 -18.92 -13.34 -0.20
CA ARG A 105 -19.01 -11.90 -0.49
C ARG A 105 -19.46 -11.61 -1.91
N ASN A 106 -20.28 -10.58 -2.04
CA ASN A 106 -20.64 -9.93 -3.29
C ASN A 106 -19.74 -8.71 -3.49
N LEU A 107 -18.63 -8.90 -4.20
CA LEU A 107 -17.51 -7.95 -4.30
C LEU A 107 -17.07 -7.75 -5.76
N LEU A 108 -16.74 -6.51 -6.13
CA LEU A 108 -15.98 -6.21 -7.34
C LEU A 108 -14.49 -6.10 -7.03
N MET A 109 -13.65 -6.84 -7.74
CA MET A 109 -12.19 -6.73 -7.64
C MET A 109 -11.59 -6.23 -8.95
N VAL A 110 -10.81 -5.14 -8.87
CA VAL A 110 -10.13 -4.54 -10.01
C VAL A 110 -8.64 -4.90 -9.97
N LEU A 111 -8.16 -5.63 -10.98
CA LEU A 111 -6.73 -5.96 -11.15
C LEU A 111 -6.09 -5.04 -12.18
N ASP A 112 -5.29 -4.07 -11.74
CA ASP A 112 -4.71 -3.06 -12.63
C ASP A 112 -3.29 -3.43 -13.09
N ASN A 113 -3.01 -3.22 -14.38
CA ASN A 113 -1.71 -3.42 -15.03
C ASN A 113 -1.22 -4.88 -15.09
N CYS A 114 -2.09 -5.83 -15.45
CA CYS A 114 -1.79 -7.27 -15.48
C CYS A 114 -0.77 -7.73 -16.55
N GLU A 115 -0.31 -6.84 -17.43
CA GLU A 115 0.42 -7.17 -18.67
C GLU A 115 1.77 -7.87 -18.48
N HIS A 116 2.44 -7.64 -17.34
CA HIS A 116 3.71 -8.27 -16.98
C HIS A 116 3.53 -9.55 -16.13
N LEU A 117 2.30 -9.84 -15.68
CA LEU A 117 1.94 -10.97 -14.82
C LEU A 117 0.80 -11.83 -15.41
N ILE A 118 0.64 -11.85 -16.73
CA ILE A 118 -0.52 -12.47 -17.39
C ILE A 118 -0.75 -13.91 -16.92
N ALA A 119 0.29 -14.74 -16.93
CA ALA A 119 0.16 -16.15 -16.54
C ALA A 119 -0.26 -16.31 -15.07
N ALA A 120 0.21 -15.45 -14.18
CA ALA A 120 -0.14 -15.48 -12.76
C ALA A 120 -1.56 -14.95 -12.53
N CYS A 121 -1.90 -13.82 -13.15
CA CYS A 121 -3.22 -13.22 -13.10
C CYS A 121 -4.28 -14.17 -13.66
N ALA A 122 -4.02 -14.81 -14.80
CA ALA A 122 -4.95 -15.76 -15.42
C ALA A 122 -5.26 -16.94 -14.49
N LYS A 123 -4.23 -17.53 -13.86
CA LYS A 123 -4.39 -18.60 -12.86
C LYS A 123 -5.20 -18.14 -11.65
N PHE A 124 -4.86 -16.97 -11.11
CA PHE A 124 -5.51 -16.40 -9.93
C PHE A 124 -6.99 -16.07 -10.19
N VAL A 125 -7.27 -15.41 -11.32
CA VAL A 125 -8.64 -15.11 -11.76
C VAL A 125 -9.44 -16.39 -11.97
N HIS A 126 -8.85 -17.40 -12.62
CA HIS A 126 -9.52 -18.68 -12.83
C HIS A 126 -9.90 -19.33 -11.49
N LEU A 127 -8.98 -19.32 -10.52
CA LEU A 127 -9.20 -19.83 -9.18
C LEU A 127 -10.37 -19.12 -8.48
N ILE A 128 -10.42 -17.78 -8.53
CA ILE A 128 -11.51 -17.00 -7.91
C ILE A 128 -12.85 -17.29 -8.59
N VAL A 129 -12.91 -17.23 -9.93
CA VAL A 129 -14.16 -17.41 -10.69
C VAL A 129 -14.75 -18.80 -10.47
N THR A 130 -13.91 -19.84 -10.36
CA THR A 130 -14.36 -21.22 -10.13
C THR A 130 -14.74 -21.51 -8.67
N SER A 131 -14.13 -20.82 -7.71
CA SER A 131 -14.28 -21.11 -6.27
C SER A 131 -15.25 -20.17 -5.54
N THR A 132 -15.78 -19.16 -6.21
CA THR A 132 -16.70 -18.17 -5.64
C THR A 132 -17.90 -17.99 -6.58
N GLU A 133 -19.05 -17.54 -6.06
CA GLU A 133 -20.25 -17.34 -6.89
C GLU A 133 -20.55 -15.86 -7.20
N LYS A 134 -20.22 -14.96 -6.26
CA LYS A 134 -20.66 -13.55 -6.29
C LYS A 134 -19.52 -12.54 -6.45
N VAL A 135 -18.30 -13.01 -6.73
CA VAL A 135 -17.16 -12.13 -7.01
C VAL A 135 -17.07 -11.85 -8.51
N THR A 136 -16.98 -10.58 -8.85
CA THR A 136 -16.77 -10.09 -10.22
C THR A 136 -15.40 -9.43 -10.34
N LEU A 137 -14.70 -9.68 -11.45
CA LEU A 137 -13.35 -9.22 -11.71
C LEU A 137 -13.29 -8.27 -12.91
N LEU A 138 -12.60 -7.15 -12.75
CA LEU A 138 -12.26 -6.21 -13.80
C LEU A 138 -10.74 -6.09 -13.92
N ALA A 139 -10.15 -6.58 -15.00
CA ALA A 139 -8.71 -6.48 -15.22
C ALA A 139 -8.35 -5.37 -16.21
N THR A 140 -7.19 -4.72 -16.05
CA THR A 140 -6.60 -3.85 -17.09
C THR A 140 -5.28 -4.45 -17.59
N SER A 141 -5.11 -4.51 -18.91
CA SER A 141 -3.91 -5.11 -19.53
C SER A 141 -3.71 -4.60 -20.96
N ARG A 142 -2.52 -4.78 -21.54
CA ARG A 142 -2.28 -4.61 -22.99
C ARG A 142 -2.94 -5.69 -23.85
N GLN A 143 -3.10 -6.89 -23.29
CA GLN A 143 -3.63 -8.06 -23.99
C GLN A 143 -4.56 -8.89 -23.09
N SER A 144 -5.30 -9.84 -23.68
CA SER A 144 -6.19 -10.74 -22.94
C SER A 144 -5.45 -11.54 -21.88
N LEU A 145 -6.14 -11.92 -20.80
CA LEU A 145 -5.61 -12.88 -19.82
C LEU A 145 -5.73 -14.33 -20.31
N ASP A 146 -6.55 -14.58 -21.34
CA ASP A 146 -6.84 -15.90 -21.92
C ASP A 146 -7.43 -16.87 -20.88
N SER A 147 -8.37 -16.37 -20.07
CA SER A 147 -9.05 -17.14 -19.02
C SER A 147 -10.49 -17.48 -19.42
N ALA A 148 -10.98 -18.63 -18.97
CA ALA A 148 -12.33 -19.09 -19.29
C ALA A 148 -13.40 -18.12 -18.74
N GLY A 149 -14.34 -17.71 -19.59
CA GLY A 149 -15.38 -16.74 -19.23
C GLY A 149 -14.95 -15.27 -19.33
N GLU A 150 -13.72 -15.00 -19.81
CA GLU A 150 -13.23 -13.64 -20.04
C GLU A 150 -14.05 -12.91 -21.12
N ARG A 151 -14.51 -11.70 -20.80
CA ARG A 151 -15.04 -10.74 -21.78
C ARG A 151 -14.04 -9.62 -21.99
N VAL A 152 -13.47 -9.56 -23.18
CA VAL A 152 -12.51 -8.52 -23.55
C VAL A 152 -13.24 -7.29 -24.07
N MET A 153 -12.93 -6.13 -23.48
CA MET A 153 -13.34 -4.82 -23.99
C MET A 153 -12.10 -4.05 -24.44
N THR A 154 -11.99 -3.81 -25.73
CA THR A 154 -10.92 -2.94 -26.26
C THR A 154 -11.29 -1.49 -26.00
N VAL A 155 -10.47 -0.81 -25.21
CA VAL A 155 -10.62 0.60 -24.86
C VAL A 155 -10.11 1.47 -26.02
N PRO A 156 -10.98 2.23 -26.69
CA PRO A 156 -10.55 3.13 -27.76
C PRO A 156 -9.85 4.38 -27.20
N GLY A 157 -9.14 5.10 -28.08
CA GLY A 157 -8.78 6.49 -27.85
C GLY A 157 -10.02 7.37 -27.68
N LEU A 158 -9.84 8.57 -27.15
CA LEU A 158 -10.93 9.54 -27.01
C LEU A 158 -11.49 9.92 -28.38
N SER A 159 -12.78 10.26 -28.42
CA SER A 159 -13.45 10.66 -29.65
C SER A 159 -12.76 11.89 -30.26
N VAL A 160 -12.45 11.82 -31.56
CA VAL A 160 -11.87 12.91 -32.35
C VAL A 160 -12.82 13.32 -33.49
N PRO A 161 -12.95 14.60 -33.85
CA PRO A 161 -13.79 15.04 -34.97
C PRO A 161 -13.36 14.42 -36.32
N ALA A 162 -14.30 13.93 -37.13
CA ALA A 162 -14.05 13.37 -38.46
C ALA A 162 -13.87 14.46 -39.54
N ASP A 163 -13.25 14.11 -40.68
CA ASP A 163 -12.84 15.03 -41.76
C ASP A 163 -14.00 15.76 -42.46
N ASP A 164 -15.21 15.20 -42.37
CA ASP A 164 -16.43 15.64 -43.05
C ASP A 164 -17.28 16.64 -42.25
N ILE A 165 -16.88 16.96 -41.01
CA ILE A 165 -17.65 17.81 -40.11
C ILE A 165 -17.18 19.26 -40.20
N GLY A 166 -18.12 20.20 -40.25
CA GLY A 166 -17.84 21.64 -40.19
C GLY A 166 -17.06 22.02 -38.92
N ILE A 167 -15.82 22.48 -39.10
CA ILE A 167 -14.89 22.83 -38.03
C ILE A 167 -15.30 24.20 -37.45
N SER A 168 -16.04 24.19 -36.34
CA SER A 168 -16.32 25.37 -35.51
C SER A 168 -16.05 25.03 -34.03
N PRO A 169 -15.66 26.02 -33.18
CA PRO A 169 -15.40 25.78 -31.76
C PRO A 169 -16.55 25.08 -31.03
N GLU A 170 -17.79 25.45 -31.36
CA GLU A 170 -19.02 24.90 -30.78
C GLU A 170 -19.23 23.42 -31.17
N ASN A 171 -18.94 23.06 -32.42
CA ASN A 171 -19.13 21.71 -32.92
C ASN A 171 -18.07 20.74 -32.41
N VAL A 172 -16.81 21.18 -32.33
CA VAL A 172 -15.70 20.29 -31.95
C VAL A 172 -15.45 20.24 -30.44
N GLY A 173 -15.92 21.24 -29.69
CA GLY A 173 -15.76 21.31 -28.23
C GLY A 173 -16.49 20.21 -27.46
N GLY A 174 -17.41 19.49 -28.11
CA GLY A 174 -18.09 18.31 -27.53
C GLY A 174 -17.27 17.02 -27.58
N TYR A 175 -16.18 16.97 -28.36
CA TYR A 175 -15.36 15.77 -28.50
C TYR A 175 -14.37 15.62 -27.35
N ASP A 176 -14.32 14.42 -26.77
CA ASP A 176 -13.53 14.15 -25.57
C ASP A 176 -12.03 14.48 -25.72
N ALA A 177 -11.43 14.22 -26.88
CA ALA A 177 -10.02 14.53 -27.13
C ALA A 177 -9.76 16.04 -27.09
N VAL A 178 -10.63 16.83 -27.72
CA VAL A 178 -10.54 18.30 -27.75
C VAL A 178 -10.78 18.88 -26.36
N ARG A 179 -11.77 18.35 -25.63
CA ARG A 179 -12.04 18.75 -24.24
C ARG A 179 -10.84 18.49 -23.34
N LEU A 180 -10.24 17.30 -23.44
CA LEU A 180 -9.05 16.96 -22.65
C LEU A 180 -7.89 17.90 -22.99
N PHE A 181 -7.65 18.17 -24.27
CA PHE A 181 -6.61 19.09 -24.70
C PHE A 181 -6.80 20.49 -24.12
N VAL A 182 -8.01 21.06 -24.24
CA VAL A 182 -8.33 22.41 -23.71
C VAL A 182 -8.18 22.45 -22.20
N ASP A 183 -8.65 21.41 -21.50
CA ASP A 183 -8.57 21.34 -20.03
C ASP A 183 -7.12 21.31 -19.55
N ARG A 184 -6.28 20.45 -20.14
CA ARG A 184 -4.84 20.36 -19.83
C ARG A 184 -4.07 21.59 -20.28
N ALA A 185 -4.42 22.20 -21.42
CA ALA A 185 -3.80 23.43 -21.88
C ALA A 185 -4.07 24.61 -20.92
N ARG A 186 -5.25 24.66 -20.30
CA ARG A 186 -5.60 25.68 -19.30
C ARG A 186 -4.86 25.52 -17.98
N GLU A 187 -4.44 24.31 -17.62
CA GLU A 187 -3.60 24.08 -16.43
C GLU A 187 -2.23 24.76 -16.58
N VAL A 188 -1.67 24.80 -17.79
CA VAL A 188 -0.35 25.39 -18.06
C VAL A 188 -0.45 26.83 -18.56
N TRP A 189 -1.53 27.18 -19.27
CA TRP A 189 -1.84 28.54 -19.72
C TRP A 189 -3.32 28.88 -19.45
N PRO A 190 -3.64 29.48 -18.29
CA PRO A 190 -5.03 29.72 -17.86
C PRO A 190 -5.88 30.53 -18.84
N SER A 191 -5.26 31.35 -19.70
CA SER A 191 -5.95 32.16 -20.70
C SER A 191 -6.24 31.40 -22.01
N PHE A 192 -5.85 30.13 -22.14
CA PHE A 192 -6.09 29.35 -23.36
C PHE A 192 -7.60 29.16 -23.60
N GLN A 193 -8.03 29.52 -24.82
CA GLN A 193 -9.40 29.33 -25.29
C GLN A 193 -9.40 28.71 -26.68
N LEU A 194 -10.40 27.87 -26.93
CA LEU A 194 -10.67 27.36 -28.28
C LEU A 194 -11.36 28.47 -29.07
N THR A 195 -10.68 28.99 -30.10
CA THR A 195 -11.16 30.09 -30.95
C THR A 195 -11.34 29.59 -32.38
N ALA A 196 -12.09 30.32 -33.21
CA ALA A 196 -12.27 29.96 -34.62
C ALA A 196 -10.93 29.81 -35.37
N GLU A 197 -9.91 30.58 -34.97
CA GLU A 197 -8.58 30.60 -35.58
C GLU A 197 -7.75 29.35 -35.26
N ASN A 198 -7.78 28.87 -34.00
CA ASN A 198 -6.96 27.73 -33.57
C ASN A 198 -7.68 26.37 -33.66
N THR A 199 -8.99 26.37 -33.87
CA THR A 199 -9.83 25.16 -33.83
C THR A 199 -9.34 24.11 -34.83
N ALA A 200 -9.02 24.53 -36.06
CA ALA A 200 -8.55 23.61 -37.10
C ALA A 200 -7.23 22.92 -36.70
N ALA A 201 -6.31 23.63 -36.06
CA ALA A 201 -5.05 23.05 -35.60
C ALA A 201 -5.23 22.11 -34.42
N VAL A 202 -6.09 22.46 -33.46
CA VAL A 202 -6.43 21.57 -32.33
C VAL A 202 -7.07 20.27 -32.82
N VAL A 203 -7.94 20.34 -33.83
CA VAL A 203 -8.54 19.14 -34.45
C VAL A 203 -7.46 18.30 -35.15
N ARG A 204 -6.63 18.92 -36.00
CA ARG A 204 -5.52 18.21 -36.67
C ARG A 204 -4.59 17.54 -35.67
N LEU A 205 -4.24 18.25 -34.60
CA LEU A 205 -3.40 17.75 -33.53
C LEU A 205 -4.02 16.52 -32.86
N ASN A 206 -5.27 16.61 -32.40
CA ASN A 206 -5.94 15.48 -31.75
C ASN A 206 -6.12 14.26 -32.67
N ARG A 207 -6.21 14.47 -33.99
CA ARG A 207 -6.20 13.38 -34.99
C ARG A 207 -4.85 12.71 -35.11
N GLN A 208 -3.76 13.48 -35.20
CA GLN A 208 -2.39 12.94 -35.23
C GLN A 208 -2.07 12.16 -33.95
N LEU A 209 -2.62 12.59 -32.82
CA LEU A 209 -2.50 11.91 -31.53
C LEU A 209 -3.49 10.73 -31.35
N GLU A 210 -4.35 10.49 -32.36
CA GLU A 210 -5.37 9.43 -32.39
C GLU A 210 -6.27 9.37 -31.14
N GLY A 211 -6.49 10.50 -30.48
CA GLY A 211 -7.28 10.56 -29.26
C GLY A 211 -6.62 9.91 -28.04
N VAL A 212 -5.32 9.55 -28.08
CA VAL A 212 -4.64 8.90 -26.94
C VAL A 212 -4.48 9.92 -25.80
N PRO A 213 -5.10 9.74 -24.62
CA PRO A 213 -5.07 10.72 -23.52
C PRO A 213 -3.67 11.15 -23.11
N LEU A 214 -2.75 10.20 -22.89
CA LEU A 214 -1.38 10.53 -22.52
C LEU A 214 -0.68 11.39 -23.58
N ALA A 215 -0.89 11.08 -24.86
CA ALA A 215 -0.31 11.85 -25.96
C ALA A 215 -0.87 13.28 -26.01
N ILE A 216 -2.17 13.42 -25.75
CA ILE A 216 -2.87 14.72 -25.63
C ILE A 216 -2.33 15.52 -24.44
N GLU A 217 -2.15 14.89 -23.29
CA GLU A 217 -1.60 15.52 -22.08
C GLU A 217 -0.17 16.04 -22.35
N LEU A 218 0.69 15.21 -22.95
CA LEU A 218 2.06 15.59 -23.33
C LEU A 218 2.09 16.74 -24.33
N ALA A 219 1.18 16.76 -25.30
CA ALA A 219 1.07 17.84 -26.28
C ALA A 219 0.52 19.14 -25.66
N ALA A 220 -0.52 19.05 -24.83
CA ALA A 220 -1.13 20.20 -24.16
C ALA A 220 -0.14 20.88 -23.20
N ALA A 221 0.74 20.13 -22.54
CA ALA A 221 1.82 20.68 -21.71
C ALA A 221 2.78 21.61 -22.49
N ARG A 222 2.80 21.55 -23.84
CA ARG A 222 3.66 22.38 -24.69
C ARG A 222 3.05 23.71 -25.12
N ILE A 223 1.77 23.95 -24.82
CA ILE A 223 1.06 25.17 -25.22
C ILE A 223 1.67 26.45 -24.63
N ARG A 224 2.42 26.36 -23.52
CA ARG A 224 3.16 27.50 -22.97
C ARG A 224 4.25 28.02 -23.91
N ALA A 225 4.82 27.15 -24.73
CA ALA A 225 5.98 27.46 -25.58
C ALA A 225 5.64 27.48 -27.08
N LEU A 226 4.62 26.73 -27.51
CA LEU A 226 4.27 26.54 -28.91
C LEU A 226 2.76 26.70 -29.12
N SER A 227 2.35 27.26 -30.26
CA SER A 227 0.95 27.26 -30.69
C SER A 227 0.48 25.84 -31.10
N PRO A 228 -0.84 25.55 -31.06
CA PRO A 228 -1.38 24.27 -31.55
C PRO A 228 -0.92 23.92 -32.98
N GLU A 229 -0.82 24.93 -33.86
CA GLU A 229 -0.34 24.81 -35.24
C GLU A 229 1.11 24.30 -35.27
N GLN A 230 1.98 24.96 -34.51
CA GLN A 230 3.41 24.63 -34.41
C GLN A 230 3.66 23.26 -33.77
N ILE A 231 2.75 22.79 -32.91
CA ILE A 231 2.80 21.43 -32.34
C ILE A 231 2.42 20.41 -33.41
N ALA A 232 1.30 20.62 -34.12
CA ALA A 232 0.83 19.72 -35.17
C ALA A 232 1.81 19.59 -36.35
N GLU A 233 2.50 20.67 -36.72
CA GLU A 233 3.55 20.63 -37.76
C GLU A 233 4.76 19.81 -37.32
N ARG A 234 5.20 19.94 -36.06
CA ARG A 234 6.37 19.22 -35.56
C ARG A 234 6.11 17.73 -35.40
N LEU A 235 4.92 17.34 -34.97
CA LEU A 235 4.53 15.92 -34.91
C LEU A 235 4.55 15.27 -36.30
N GLN A 236 4.19 16.01 -37.36
CA GLN A 236 4.30 15.53 -38.75
C GLN A 236 5.75 15.39 -39.25
N GLN A 237 6.69 16.15 -38.69
CA GLN A 237 8.09 16.14 -39.10
C GLN A 237 8.92 15.03 -38.41
N HIS A 238 8.41 14.46 -37.32
CA HIS A 238 9.06 13.37 -36.59
C HIS A 238 8.25 12.05 -36.55
N PRO A 239 7.83 11.49 -37.71
CA PRO A 239 7.26 10.14 -37.74
C PRO A 239 8.40 9.13 -37.49
N VAL A 240 8.18 8.21 -36.55
CA VAL A 240 9.14 7.19 -36.16
C VAL A 240 9.59 6.39 -37.39
N GLY A 241 10.91 6.25 -37.56
CA GLY A 241 11.52 5.42 -38.58
C GLY A 241 11.17 3.94 -38.42
N LEU A 242 10.80 3.33 -39.55
CA LEU A 242 10.55 1.91 -39.81
C LEU A 242 11.28 0.92 -38.87
N LEU A 243 10.51 0.13 -38.11
CA LEU A 243 10.75 -1.30 -37.93
C LEU A 243 9.40 -2.06 -37.77
N ALA A 244 9.24 -3.08 -38.61
CA ALA A 244 8.20 -4.13 -38.64
C ALA A 244 6.75 -3.74 -39.02
N ALA A 245 6.44 -3.98 -40.29
CA ALA A 245 5.10 -3.97 -40.87
C ALA A 245 4.30 -5.26 -40.57
N LYS A 246 2.97 -5.08 -40.59
CA LYS A 246 1.86 -6.05 -40.69
C LYS A 246 1.30 -6.63 -39.38
N THR A 247 0.40 -5.89 -38.72
CA THR A 247 -0.97 -6.37 -38.34
C THR A 247 -1.77 -5.29 -37.59
N GLY A 248 -2.89 -4.84 -38.17
CA GLY A 248 -4.04 -4.24 -37.46
C GLY A 248 -3.92 -2.82 -36.88
N ALA A 249 -5.07 -2.22 -36.58
CA ALA A 249 -5.24 -0.87 -36.01
C ALA A 249 -4.64 -0.65 -34.60
N VAL A 250 -4.14 -1.72 -33.95
CA VAL A 250 -3.47 -1.66 -32.63
C VAL A 250 -2.01 -1.21 -32.77
N VAL A 251 -1.35 -1.55 -33.89
CA VAL A 251 0.05 -1.17 -34.16
C VAL A 251 0.16 0.32 -34.54
N GLU A 252 -0.80 0.86 -35.28
CA GLU A 252 -0.84 2.30 -35.65
C GLU A 252 -0.95 3.20 -34.41
N ARG A 253 -1.81 2.86 -33.44
CA ARG A 253 -1.93 3.60 -32.16
C ARG A 253 -0.65 3.60 -31.31
N GLN A 254 0.09 2.51 -31.32
CA GLN A 254 1.38 2.43 -30.63
C GLN A 254 2.42 3.34 -31.28
N GLN A 255 2.39 3.50 -32.61
CA GLN A 255 3.26 4.40 -33.34
C GLN A 255 2.96 5.87 -33.00
N SER A 256 1.69 6.27 -32.90
CA SER A 256 1.31 7.66 -32.59
C SER A 256 1.66 8.09 -31.16
N LEU A 257 1.47 7.20 -30.17
CA LEU A 257 1.94 7.47 -28.81
C LEU A 257 3.47 7.52 -28.75
N ARG A 258 4.16 6.58 -29.42
CA ARG A 258 5.61 6.56 -29.46
C ARG A 258 6.19 7.81 -30.11
N ALA A 259 5.63 8.26 -31.24
CA ALA A 259 6.01 9.50 -31.91
C ALA A 259 5.84 10.73 -31.00
N THR A 260 4.77 10.77 -30.21
CA THR A 260 4.55 11.85 -29.24
C THR A 260 5.58 11.83 -28.11
N ILE A 261 5.94 10.64 -27.63
CA ILE A 261 6.98 10.48 -26.60
C ILE A 261 8.36 10.86 -27.19
N ASP A 262 8.70 10.40 -28.40
CA ASP A 262 9.94 10.74 -29.11
C ASP A 262 10.07 12.27 -29.29
N TRP A 263 8.97 12.93 -29.67
CA TRP A 263 8.93 14.39 -29.78
C TRP A 263 9.05 15.08 -28.41
N SER A 264 8.32 14.63 -27.40
CA SER A 264 8.41 15.15 -26.03
C SER A 264 9.84 15.02 -25.48
N TYR A 265 10.51 13.91 -25.79
CA TYR A 265 11.91 13.66 -25.48
C TYR A 265 12.84 14.62 -26.23
N ALA A 266 12.65 14.82 -27.54
CA ALA A 266 13.44 15.76 -28.33
C ALA A 266 13.32 17.22 -27.85
N LEU A 267 12.20 17.61 -27.23
CA LEU A 267 12.00 18.92 -26.61
C LEU A 267 12.60 19.05 -25.19
N CYS A 268 13.09 17.97 -24.62
CA CYS A 268 13.87 18.01 -23.39
C CYS A 268 15.29 18.48 -23.72
N SER A 269 15.88 19.27 -22.83
CA SER A 269 17.30 19.61 -22.89
C SER A 269 18.13 18.32 -22.80
N PRO A 270 19.40 18.32 -23.24
CA PRO A 270 20.25 17.14 -23.12
C PRO A 270 20.35 16.60 -21.69
N GLY A 271 20.34 17.48 -20.69
CA GLY A 271 20.31 17.12 -19.27
C GLY A 271 18.99 16.46 -18.86
N GLU A 272 17.85 17.00 -19.28
CA GLU A 272 16.52 16.44 -18.97
C GLU A 272 16.29 15.10 -19.68
N GLN A 273 16.74 14.96 -20.93
CA GLN A 273 16.71 13.69 -21.68
C GLN A 273 17.49 12.60 -20.93
N SER A 274 18.71 12.95 -20.51
CA SER A 274 19.57 12.05 -19.75
C SER A 274 18.96 11.71 -18.39
N LEU A 275 18.37 12.69 -17.69
CA LEU A 275 17.71 12.44 -16.41
C LEU A 275 16.47 11.56 -16.57
N TRP A 276 15.61 11.81 -17.56
CA TRP A 276 14.43 10.99 -17.83
C TRP A 276 14.83 9.53 -18.05
N ALA A 277 15.82 9.28 -18.90
CA ALA A 277 16.35 7.92 -19.07
C ALA A 277 16.79 7.33 -17.73
N ARG A 278 17.59 8.06 -16.93
CA ARG A 278 18.13 7.58 -15.65
C ARG A 278 17.09 7.30 -14.58
N VAL A 279 16.11 8.18 -14.38
CA VAL A 279 15.04 7.99 -13.37
C VAL A 279 14.10 6.84 -13.74
N SER A 280 14.14 6.35 -14.97
CA SER A 280 13.34 5.20 -15.39
C SER A 280 13.80 3.88 -14.73
N VAL A 281 14.98 3.86 -14.10
CA VAL A 281 15.48 2.73 -13.30
C VAL A 281 14.68 2.50 -12.02
N PHE A 282 14.00 3.54 -11.50
CA PHE A 282 13.18 3.44 -10.31
C PHE A 282 11.85 2.76 -10.62
N VAL A 283 11.36 1.95 -9.68
CA VAL A 283 10.05 1.30 -9.77
C VAL A 283 9.12 1.97 -8.77
N GLY A 284 8.00 2.49 -9.26
CA GLY A 284 7.07 3.28 -8.45
C GLY A 284 7.53 4.73 -8.30
N SER A 285 7.77 5.16 -7.06
CA SER A 285 8.17 6.55 -6.74
C SER A 285 9.57 6.64 -6.16
N PHE A 286 10.20 7.80 -6.29
CA PHE A 286 11.53 8.09 -5.72
C PHE A 286 11.55 9.48 -5.07
N ASP A 287 12.44 9.69 -4.10
CA ASP A 287 12.70 11.01 -3.54
C ASP A 287 13.92 11.69 -4.21
N LEU A 288 14.06 13.00 -3.97
CA LEU A 288 15.14 13.78 -4.57
C LEU A 288 16.54 13.27 -4.18
N PRO A 289 16.85 12.97 -2.89
CA PRO A 289 18.16 12.42 -2.52
C PRO A 289 18.49 11.11 -3.25
N THR A 290 17.50 10.24 -3.46
CA THR A 290 17.68 9.00 -4.22
C THR A 290 18.01 9.29 -5.69
N ALA A 291 17.33 10.26 -6.31
CA ALA A 291 17.64 10.69 -7.68
C ALA A 291 19.05 11.30 -7.77
N GLU A 292 19.45 12.13 -6.81
CA GLU A 292 20.79 12.72 -6.76
C GLU A 292 21.88 11.64 -6.68
N HIS A 293 21.70 10.66 -5.79
CA HIS A 293 22.69 9.61 -5.59
C HIS A 293 22.79 8.66 -6.80
N VAL A 294 21.67 8.26 -7.39
CA VAL A 294 21.65 7.24 -8.46
C VAL A 294 21.86 7.86 -9.84
N CYS A 295 21.28 9.03 -10.11
CA CYS A 295 21.24 9.63 -11.43
C CYS A 295 22.34 10.66 -11.70
N ALA A 296 23.12 11.12 -10.73
CA ALA A 296 24.26 12.02 -10.97
C ALA A 296 25.45 11.31 -11.64
N GLY A 297 26.33 12.05 -12.33
CA GLY A 297 27.52 11.55 -13.05
C GLY A 297 27.35 11.58 -14.57
N ASN A 298 28.39 11.27 -15.35
CA ASN A 298 28.37 11.27 -16.83
C ASN A 298 27.63 12.51 -17.42
N GLY A 299 28.01 13.72 -17.02
CA GLY A 299 27.45 14.96 -17.55
C GLY A 299 26.17 15.48 -16.88
N ILE A 300 25.80 14.97 -15.70
CA ILE A 300 24.80 15.60 -14.81
C ILE A 300 25.43 15.73 -13.43
N ASP A 301 25.57 16.95 -12.91
CA ASP A 301 26.02 17.14 -11.52
C ASP A 301 24.84 16.97 -10.55
N ALA A 302 25.12 16.52 -9.33
CA ALA A 302 24.09 16.27 -8.33
C ALA A 302 23.28 17.54 -8.01
N ALA A 303 23.92 18.72 -8.03
CA ALA A 303 23.27 20.00 -7.81
C ALA A 303 22.26 20.37 -8.91
N ASP A 304 22.42 19.86 -10.14
CA ASP A 304 21.53 20.16 -11.26
C ASP A 304 20.27 19.28 -11.25
N ILE A 305 20.24 18.19 -10.47
CA ILE A 305 19.15 17.22 -10.48
C ILE A 305 17.82 17.87 -10.10
N LEU A 306 17.81 18.79 -9.13
CA LEU A 306 16.59 19.49 -8.73
C LEU A 306 15.99 20.29 -9.90
N ASP A 307 16.81 21.09 -10.59
CA ASP A 307 16.36 21.91 -11.73
C ASP A 307 15.89 21.04 -12.90
N LEU A 308 16.57 19.92 -13.13
CA LEU A 308 16.16 18.95 -14.16
C LEU A 308 14.86 18.22 -13.79
N VAL A 309 14.64 17.88 -12.51
CA VAL A 309 13.37 17.32 -12.02
C VAL A 309 12.25 18.34 -12.19
N ASP A 310 12.47 19.61 -11.84
CA ASP A 310 11.49 20.69 -12.05
C ASP A 310 11.13 20.84 -13.52
N GLY A 311 12.13 20.83 -14.41
CA GLY A 311 11.92 20.83 -15.87
C GLY A 311 11.07 19.65 -16.36
N LEU A 312 11.35 18.42 -15.87
CA LEU A 312 10.57 17.22 -16.22
C LEU A 312 9.15 17.24 -15.63
N VAL A 313 8.94 17.79 -14.43
CA VAL A 313 7.61 18.00 -13.86
C VAL A 313 6.83 19.04 -14.68
N GLY A 314 7.45 20.16 -15.04
CA GLY A 314 6.87 21.18 -15.90
C GLY A 314 6.49 20.67 -17.29
N LYS A 315 7.13 19.58 -17.75
CA LYS A 315 6.86 18.88 -19.01
C LYS A 315 5.91 17.69 -18.87
N SER A 316 5.34 17.48 -17.68
CA SER A 316 4.45 16.35 -17.36
C SER A 316 5.08 14.97 -17.61
N VAL A 317 6.41 14.89 -17.59
CA VAL A 317 7.14 13.62 -17.65
C VAL A 317 7.12 12.98 -16.27
N LEU A 318 7.48 13.76 -15.23
CA LEU A 318 7.40 13.36 -13.83
C LEU A 318 6.12 13.88 -13.18
N ILE A 319 5.54 13.07 -12.31
CA ILE A 319 4.35 13.42 -11.52
C ILE A 319 4.79 13.56 -10.07
N ARG A 320 4.49 14.73 -9.48
CA ARG A 320 4.69 15.00 -8.06
C ARG A 320 3.65 14.23 -7.23
N VAL A 321 4.13 13.51 -6.23
CA VAL A 321 3.33 12.76 -5.25
C VAL A 321 3.59 13.36 -3.88
N GLU A 322 2.54 13.82 -3.22
CA GLU A 322 2.61 14.26 -1.83
C GLU A 322 2.44 13.05 -0.92
N GLN A 323 3.45 12.77 -0.10
CA GLN A 323 3.40 11.74 0.92
C GLN A 323 3.69 12.38 2.28
N ALA A 324 2.62 12.79 2.98
CA ALA A 324 2.63 13.39 4.32
C ALA A 324 3.61 14.57 4.50
N ASP A 325 4.90 14.28 4.71
CA ASP A 325 6.00 15.20 5.05
C ASP A 325 7.07 15.31 3.94
N ARG A 326 7.01 14.51 2.88
CA ARG A 326 8.01 14.52 1.79
C ARG A 326 7.37 14.54 0.41
N VAL A 327 8.06 15.20 -0.52
CA VAL A 327 7.73 15.18 -1.94
C VAL A 327 8.45 14.00 -2.59
N ARG A 328 7.67 13.14 -3.25
CA ARG A 328 8.20 12.08 -4.11
C ARG A 328 7.79 12.33 -5.55
N TYR A 329 8.50 11.71 -6.48
CA TYR A 329 8.22 11.79 -7.89
C TYR A 329 7.95 10.40 -8.42
N ARG A 330 7.01 10.27 -9.36
CA ARG A 330 6.76 9.02 -10.07
C ARG A 330 6.72 9.28 -11.57
N LEU A 331 7.13 8.28 -12.33
CA LEU A 331 7.05 8.28 -13.78
C LEU A 331 5.86 7.41 -14.21
N LEU A 332 5.16 7.78 -15.28
CA LEU A 332 4.15 6.88 -15.85
C LEU A 332 4.84 5.68 -16.50
N GLU A 333 4.25 4.49 -16.38
CA GLU A 333 4.86 3.25 -16.83
C GLU A 333 5.29 3.30 -18.31
N THR A 334 4.47 3.86 -19.19
CA THR A 334 4.82 4.01 -20.61
C THR A 334 6.02 4.94 -20.85
N LEU A 335 6.18 5.99 -20.03
CA LEU A 335 7.34 6.89 -20.09
C LEU A 335 8.59 6.23 -19.47
N ARG A 336 8.39 5.36 -18.49
CA ARG A 336 9.43 4.55 -17.85
C ARG A 336 9.99 3.52 -18.80
N GLU A 337 9.14 2.75 -19.48
CA GLU A 337 9.55 1.79 -20.52
C GLU A 337 10.38 2.49 -21.61
N TYR A 338 9.90 3.64 -22.10
CA TYR A 338 10.65 4.44 -23.06
C TYR A 338 12.04 4.82 -22.54
N GLY A 339 12.14 5.31 -21.30
CA GLY A 339 13.43 5.69 -20.72
C GLY A 339 14.36 4.50 -20.48
N ILE A 340 13.82 3.32 -20.11
CA ILE A 340 14.58 2.07 -20.03
C ILE A 340 15.18 1.71 -21.39
N GLU A 341 14.41 1.75 -22.48
CA GLU A 341 14.94 1.48 -23.83
C GLU A 341 16.08 2.46 -24.20
N ARG A 342 15.98 3.73 -23.79
CA ARG A 342 17.06 4.72 -24.00
C ARG A 342 18.30 4.40 -23.18
N LEU A 343 18.15 3.91 -21.94
CA LEU A 343 19.27 3.43 -21.14
C LEU A 343 19.93 2.18 -21.75
N GLU A 344 19.15 1.26 -22.31
CA GLU A 344 19.67 0.07 -23.00
C GLU A 344 20.47 0.45 -24.25
N GLN A 345 19.91 1.35 -25.08
CA GLN A 345 20.60 1.88 -26.27
C GLN A 345 21.92 2.59 -25.91
N ALA A 346 21.96 3.26 -24.76
CA ALA A 346 23.16 3.92 -24.24
C ALA A 346 24.13 2.95 -23.53
N GLY A 347 23.75 1.69 -23.28
CA GLY A 347 24.55 0.74 -22.50
C GLY A 347 24.66 1.08 -21.01
N GLU A 348 23.76 1.91 -20.49
CA GLU A 348 23.82 2.52 -19.16
C GLU A 348 22.93 1.81 -18.12
N LEU A 349 21.97 0.99 -18.58
CA LEU A 349 20.95 0.38 -17.72
C LEU A 349 21.54 -0.42 -16.55
N VAL A 350 22.42 -1.38 -16.84
CA VAL A 350 23.03 -2.25 -15.82
C VAL A 350 23.86 -1.44 -14.81
N ARG A 351 24.54 -0.39 -15.27
CA ARG A 351 25.33 0.49 -14.39
C ARG A 351 24.43 1.23 -13.39
N LEU A 352 23.31 1.76 -13.86
CA LEU A 352 22.36 2.46 -12.98
C LEU A 352 21.61 1.52 -12.05
N GLN A 353 21.22 0.32 -12.52
CA GLN A 353 20.65 -0.70 -11.64
C GLN A 353 21.63 -1.10 -10.54
N ARG A 354 22.93 -1.21 -10.85
CA ARG A 354 23.99 -1.45 -9.85
C ARG A 354 24.15 -0.31 -8.84
N ARG A 355 24.02 0.95 -9.26
CA ARG A 355 24.01 2.10 -8.34
C ARG A 355 22.76 2.14 -7.48
N HIS A 356 21.61 1.85 -8.07
CA HIS A 356 20.32 1.83 -7.38
C HIS A 356 20.29 0.75 -6.29
N GLN A 357 20.72 -0.49 -6.58
CA GLN A 357 20.81 -1.53 -5.54
C GLN A 357 21.85 -1.16 -4.47
N GLY A 358 22.94 -0.47 -4.81
CA GLY A 358 23.97 -0.05 -3.86
C GLY A 358 23.40 0.97 -2.87
N TRP A 359 22.70 1.99 -3.39
CA TRP A 359 21.97 2.96 -2.58
C TRP A 359 20.94 2.31 -1.64
N LEU A 360 20.16 1.34 -2.14
CA LEU A 360 19.18 0.64 -1.33
C LEU A 360 19.82 -0.29 -0.28
N ALA A 361 20.99 -0.84 -0.57
CA ALA A 361 21.76 -1.60 0.42
C ALA A 361 22.32 -0.69 1.53
N GLU A 362 22.85 0.48 1.18
CA GLU A 362 23.25 1.51 2.16
C GLU A 362 22.06 2.00 3.00
N LEU A 363 20.88 2.11 2.39
CA LEU A 363 19.65 2.44 3.08
C LEU A 363 19.25 1.34 4.08
N ALA A 364 19.36 0.06 3.69
CA ALA A 364 19.11 -1.06 4.58
C ALA A 364 20.12 -1.11 5.74
N ASP A 365 21.38 -0.81 5.47
CA ASP A 365 22.44 -0.72 6.48
C ASP A 365 22.15 0.39 7.50
N SER A 366 21.79 1.58 7.01
CA SER A 366 21.43 2.72 7.84
C SER A 366 20.19 2.43 8.68
N PHE A 367 19.17 1.80 8.08
CA PHE A 367 18.00 1.33 8.80
C PHE A 367 18.40 0.38 9.93
N ALA A 368 19.20 -0.65 9.64
CA ALA A 368 19.58 -1.65 10.64
C ALA A 368 20.39 -1.05 11.81
N ALA A 369 21.23 -0.04 11.53
CA ALA A 369 22.00 0.67 12.54
C ALA A 369 21.13 1.59 13.42
N ASP A 370 20.23 2.35 12.80
CA ASP A 370 19.43 3.38 13.48
C ASP A 370 18.09 2.86 14.02
N TRP A 371 17.72 1.61 13.70
CA TRP A 371 16.43 1.03 14.07
C TRP A 371 16.15 1.07 15.58
N VAL A 372 17.18 0.86 16.40
CA VAL A 372 17.06 0.98 17.86
C VAL A 372 17.27 2.45 18.27
N GLY A 373 16.28 3.28 17.96
CA GLY A 373 16.35 4.72 18.15
C GLY A 373 14.99 5.43 18.02
N PRO A 374 14.97 6.77 18.08
CA PRO A 374 13.73 7.56 18.12
C PRO A 374 13.01 7.64 16.77
N ASP A 375 13.72 7.39 15.66
CA ASP A 375 13.24 7.66 14.30
C ASP A 375 12.52 6.47 13.65
N GLN A 376 12.13 5.44 14.40
CA GLN A 376 11.50 4.22 13.86
C GLN A 376 10.29 4.50 12.98
N VAL A 377 9.44 5.45 13.39
CA VAL A 377 8.26 5.85 12.62
C VAL A 377 8.66 6.48 11.27
N ALA A 378 9.69 7.32 11.27
CA ALA A 378 10.21 7.94 10.05
C ALA A 378 10.85 6.88 9.13
N TRP A 379 11.58 5.92 9.69
CA TRP A 379 12.16 4.78 8.96
C TRP A 379 11.10 3.92 8.28
N VAL A 380 10.05 3.52 9.00
CA VAL A 380 8.94 2.73 8.44
C VAL A 380 8.26 3.47 7.28
N ARG A 381 8.07 4.80 7.41
CA ARG A 381 7.49 5.62 6.32
C ARG A 381 8.42 5.71 5.12
N ARG A 382 9.72 5.91 5.34
CA ARG A 382 10.73 5.99 4.28
C ARG A 382 10.80 4.67 3.51
N LEU A 383 10.96 3.55 4.21
CA LEU A 383 11.02 2.22 3.58
C LEU A 383 9.71 1.84 2.89
N ARG A 384 8.56 2.30 3.38
CA ARG A 384 7.27 2.15 2.67
C ARG A 384 7.29 2.83 1.30
N GLY A 385 7.86 4.04 1.21
CA GLY A 385 8.03 4.74 -0.07
C GLY A 385 9.02 4.05 -1.01
N GLU A 386 10.02 3.34 -0.45
CA GLU A 386 11.02 2.59 -1.20
C GLU A 386 10.66 1.11 -1.44
N HIS A 387 9.50 0.62 -0.99
CA HIS A 387 9.19 -0.82 -0.99
C HIS A 387 9.24 -1.44 -2.40
N ALA A 388 8.71 -0.74 -3.40
CA ALA A 388 8.77 -1.16 -4.79
C ALA A 388 10.21 -1.15 -5.34
N ASN A 389 11.01 -0.13 -4.98
CA ASN A 389 12.43 -0.04 -5.33
C ASN A 389 13.24 -1.18 -4.68
N LEU A 390 12.96 -1.52 -3.41
CA LEU A 390 13.58 -2.65 -2.70
C LEU A 390 13.29 -3.98 -3.39
N ARG A 391 12.03 -4.24 -3.77
CA ARG A 391 11.66 -5.43 -4.57
C ARG A 391 12.45 -5.49 -5.88
N ALA A 392 12.49 -4.38 -6.62
CA ALA A 392 13.20 -4.30 -7.88
C ALA A 392 14.70 -4.55 -7.73
N ALA A 393 15.32 -4.00 -6.69
CA ALA A 393 16.73 -4.22 -6.39
C ALA A 393 17.01 -5.67 -5.99
N MET A 394 16.19 -6.27 -5.12
CA MET A 394 16.33 -7.69 -4.77
C MET A 394 16.20 -8.60 -6.01
N MET A 395 15.23 -8.33 -6.89
CA MET A 395 15.08 -9.06 -8.15
C MET A 395 16.33 -8.95 -9.03
N PHE A 396 16.86 -7.73 -9.20
CA PHE A 396 18.06 -7.49 -9.99
C PHE A 396 19.27 -8.20 -9.39
N CYS A 397 19.45 -8.11 -8.07
CA CYS A 397 20.55 -8.80 -7.38
C CYS A 397 20.52 -10.32 -7.60
N LEU A 398 19.33 -10.93 -7.69
CA LEU A 398 19.16 -12.37 -7.88
C LEU A 398 19.42 -12.83 -9.31
N GLN A 399 19.47 -11.92 -10.28
CA GLN A 399 19.80 -12.23 -11.67
C GLN A 399 21.31 -12.37 -11.91
N GLN A 400 22.15 -11.84 -11.00
CA GLN A 400 23.60 -11.86 -11.14
C GLN A 400 24.26 -12.59 -9.95
N PRO A 401 25.13 -13.60 -10.17
CA PRO A 401 25.75 -14.35 -9.08
C PRO A 401 26.60 -13.50 -8.12
N ASP A 402 27.24 -12.44 -8.60
CA ASP A 402 28.10 -11.54 -7.82
C ASP A 402 27.31 -10.67 -6.83
N THR A 403 26.02 -10.43 -7.09
CA THR A 403 25.14 -9.59 -6.26
C THR A 403 24.19 -10.39 -5.38
N ALA A 404 24.17 -11.72 -5.47
CA ALA A 404 23.25 -12.55 -4.70
C ALA A 404 23.42 -12.38 -3.17
N ASN A 405 24.66 -12.21 -2.70
CA ASN A 405 24.91 -11.91 -1.28
C ASN A 405 24.39 -10.53 -0.86
N LEU A 406 24.37 -9.54 -1.76
CA LEU A 406 23.81 -8.23 -1.48
C LEU A 406 22.30 -8.32 -1.25
N ALA A 407 21.60 -9.11 -2.07
CA ALA A 407 20.18 -9.41 -1.85
C ALA A 407 19.96 -10.03 -0.46
N LEU A 408 20.79 -11.02 -0.12
CA LEU A 408 20.73 -11.71 1.16
C LEU A 408 20.94 -10.75 2.33
N ARG A 409 21.95 -9.88 2.24
CA ARG A 409 22.23 -8.84 3.23
C ARG A 409 21.04 -7.90 3.44
N MET A 410 20.50 -7.34 2.36
CA MET A 410 19.34 -6.45 2.43
C MET A 410 18.15 -7.15 3.09
N THR A 411 17.86 -8.40 2.71
CA THR A 411 16.70 -9.14 3.26
C THR A 411 16.79 -9.39 4.76
N TRP A 412 17.93 -9.86 5.30
CA TRP A 412 18.04 -10.14 6.73
C TRP A 412 18.13 -8.87 7.58
N GLN A 413 18.68 -7.79 7.03
CA GLN A 413 18.72 -6.49 7.70
C GLN A 413 17.35 -5.81 7.77
N LEU A 414 16.53 -5.95 6.72
CA LEU A 414 15.18 -5.40 6.68
C LEU A 414 14.15 -6.24 7.43
N ARG A 415 14.53 -7.36 8.08
CA ARG A 415 13.62 -8.27 8.78
C ARG A 415 12.64 -7.56 9.72
N ASP A 416 13.11 -6.55 10.45
CA ASP A 416 12.31 -5.82 11.44
C ASP A 416 11.29 -4.91 10.74
N TYR A 417 11.62 -4.35 9.56
CA TYR A 417 10.67 -3.63 8.71
C TYR A 417 9.58 -4.57 8.16
N PHE A 418 9.96 -5.75 7.66
CA PHE A 418 8.98 -6.74 7.20
C PHE A 418 8.05 -7.19 8.32
N ALA A 419 8.59 -7.49 9.50
CA ALA A 419 7.83 -7.92 10.68
C ALA A 419 6.84 -6.83 11.17
N VAL A 420 7.29 -5.57 11.31
CA VAL A 420 6.41 -4.46 11.70
C VAL A 420 5.24 -4.28 10.73
N ARG A 421 5.48 -4.53 9.45
CA ARG A 421 4.47 -4.34 8.39
C ARG A 421 3.61 -5.57 8.14
N GLY A 422 3.86 -6.70 8.79
CA GLY A 422 3.17 -7.97 8.53
C GLY A 422 3.47 -8.53 7.14
N PHE A 423 4.66 -8.25 6.61
CA PHE A 423 5.13 -8.73 5.30
C PHE A 423 6.03 -9.98 5.45
N ASP A 424 5.78 -10.79 6.46
CA ASP A 424 6.62 -11.94 6.79
C ASP A 424 6.68 -12.95 5.64
N THR A 425 5.55 -13.25 4.99
CA THR A 425 5.53 -14.12 3.80
C THR A 425 6.42 -13.59 2.68
N GLU A 426 6.43 -12.27 2.46
CA GLU A 426 7.30 -11.65 1.45
C GLU A 426 8.78 -11.79 1.86
N LEU A 427 9.12 -11.53 3.12
CA LEU A 427 10.47 -11.78 3.65
C LEU A 427 10.89 -13.23 3.40
N GLY A 428 10.01 -14.19 3.68
CA GLY A 428 10.23 -15.62 3.44
C GLY A 428 10.54 -15.95 1.99
N ILE A 429 9.84 -15.34 1.04
CA ILE A 429 10.09 -15.52 -0.40
C ILE A 429 11.47 -14.97 -0.76
N TRP A 430 11.78 -13.73 -0.36
CA TRP A 430 13.05 -13.11 -0.73
C TRP A 430 14.25 -13.78 -0.07
N ILE A 431 14.17 -14.11 1.22
CA ILE A 431 15.29 -14.74 1.95
C ILE A 431 15.61 -16.12 1.37
N ASN A 432 14.59 -16.92 1.03
CA ASN A 432 14.80 -18.26 0.47
C ASN A 432 15.41 -18.19 -0.94
N ARG A 433 14.97 -17.23 -1.76
CA ARG A 433 15.57 -17.01 -3.09
C ARG A 433 17.00 -16.51 -2.99
N ALA A 434 17.28 -15.57 -2.07
CA ALA A 434 18.61 -15.07 -1.82
C ALA A 434 19.54 -16.18 -1.30
N LEU A 435 19.08 -17.05 -0.41
CA LEU A 435 19.84 -18.22 0.08
C LEU A 435 20.11 -19.26 -1.01
N ALA A 436 19.17 -19.44 -1.96
CA ALA A 436 19.32 -20.34 -3.09
C ALA A 436 20.30 -19.80 -4.14
N ALA A 437 20.32 -18.48 -4.36
CA ALA A 437 21.21 -17.83 -5.32
C ALA A 437 22.62 -17.55 -4.74
N ALA A 438 22.72 -17.28 -3.44
CA ALA A 438 23.99 -16.94 -2.80
C ALA A 438 24.91 -18.18 -2.69
N PRO A 439 26.23 -18.01 -2.90
CA PRO A 439 27.21 -19.07 -2.68
C PRO A 439 27.13 -19.71 -1.28
N PRO A 440 27.55 -20.97 -1.12
CA PRO A 440 27.54 -21.66 0.18
C PRO A 440 28.40 -21.00 1.27
N ASP A 441 29.44 -20.25 0.88
CA ASP A 441 30.39 -19.57 1.75
C ASP A 441 30.07 -18.07 1.94
N ALA A 442 29.03 -17.55 1.28
CA ALA A 442 28.66 -16.14 1.29
C ALA A 442 28.52 -15.58 2.73
N PRO A 443 29.11 -14.42 3.06
CA PRO A 443 29.24 -13.92 4.44
C PRO A 443 27.89 -13.81 5.16
N ASP A 444 26.85 -13.34 4.47
CA ASP A 444 25.50 -13.13 5.01
C ASP A 444 24.65 -14.41 5.11
N ARG A 445 25.22 -15.59 4.79
CA ARG A 445 24.49 -16.86 4.80
C ARG A 445 24.04 -17.31 6.20
N VAL A 446 24.86 -17.09 7.22
CA VAL A 446 24.51 -17.42 8.62
C VAL A 446 23.31 -16.59 9.12
N PRO A 447 23.35 -15.25 9.11
CA PRO A 447 22.20 -14.45 9.53
C PRO A 447 20.98 -14.69 8.63
N GLY A 448 21.17 -14.90 7.32
CA GLY A 448 20.07 -15.19 6.42
C GLY A 448 19.35 -16.53 6.72
N LEU A 449 20.10 -17.59 7.00
CA LEU A 449 19.53 -18.87 7.42
C LEU A 449 18.85 -18.75 8.80
N ALA A 450 19.41 -17.97 9.73
CA ALA A 450 18.83 -17.72 11.03
C ALA A 450 17.46 -17.03 10.90
N VAL A 451 17.35 -15.98 10.09
CA VAL A 451 16.07 -15.30 9.81
C VAL A 451 15.07 -16.23 9.10
N SER A 452 15.52 -17.02 8.12
CA SER A 452 14.66 -18.00 7.44
C SER A 452 14.12 -19.08 8.41
N ALA A 453 14.92 -19.53 9.38
CA ALA A 453 14.48 -20.47 10.41
C ALA A 453 13.36 -19.90 11.28
N ILE A 454 13.46 -18.63 11.66
CA ILE A 454 12.43 -17.96 12.48
C ILE A 454 11.16 -17.73 11.69
N PHE A 455 11.28 -17.30 10.42
CA PHE A 455 10.14 -17.22 9.53
C PHE A 455 9.39 -18.56 9.45
N ALA A 456 10.11 -19.67 9.23
CA ALA A 456 9.51 -21.00 9.20
C ALA A 456 8.84 -21.39 10.52
N ALA A 457 9.41 -20.99 11.66
CA ALA A 457 8.83 -21.24 12.98
C ALA A 457 7.52 -20.46 13.20
N VAL A 458 7.49 -19.17 12.85
CA VAL A 458 6.30 -18.31 12.94
C VAL A 458 5.16 -18.83 12.06
N HIS A 459 5.49 -19.34 10.87
CA HIS A 459 4.51 -19.86 9.90
C HIS A 459 4.14 -21.34 10.15
N ASN A 460 4.31 -21.83 11.37
CA ASN A 460 3.94 -23.18 11.81
C ASN A 460 4.56 -24.32 10.95
N LYS A 461 5.83 -24.17 10.55
CA LYS A 461 6.62 -25.20 9.87
C LYS A 461 7.79 -25.65 10.77
N PRO A 462 7.52 -26.28 11.93
CA PRO A 462 8.55 -26.58 12.92
C PRO A 462 9.65 -27.51 12.39
N ASP A 463 9.32 -28.46 11.51
CA ASP A 463 10.32 -29.35 10.90
C ASP A 463 11.29 -28.60 9.99
N VAL A 464 10.77 -27.64 9.22
CA VAL A 464 11.58 -26.77 8.35
C VAL A 464 12.45 -25.85 9.21
N ALA A 465 11.88 -25.26 10.26
CA ALA A 465 12.62 -24.43 11.20
C ALA A 465 13.75 -25.22 11.88
N ALA A 466 13.47 -26.41 12.41
CA ALA A 466 14.47 -27.27 13.03
C ALA A 466 15.61 -27.65 12.07
N TYR A 467 15.27 -27.99 10.82
CA TYR A 467 16.26 -28.26 9.77
C TYR A 467 17.15 -27.04 9.50
N LEU A 468 16.56 -25.85 9.40
CA LEU A 468 17.30 -24.61 9.16
C LEU A 468 18.18 -24.22 10.35
N VAL A 469 17.68 -24.39 11.59
CA VAL A 469 18.46 -24.19 12.82
C VAL A 469 19.70 -25.08 12.82
N ASP A 470 19.56 -26.37 12.51
CA ASP A 470 20.69 -27.30 12.44
C ASP A 470 21.71 -26.89 11.35
N GLN A 471 21.22 -26.42 10.19
CA GLN A 471 22.09 -25.88 9.13
C GLN A 471 22.87 -24.64 9.58
N VAL A 472 22.22 -23.70 10.28
CA VAL A 472 22.87 -22.52 10.85
C VAL A 472 23.96 -22.94 11.84
N CYS A 473 23.64 -23.84 12.78
CA CYS A 473 24.60 -24.32 13.77
C CYS A 473 25.81 -24.97 13.11
N ARG A 474 25.60 -25.88 12.15
CA ARG A 474 26.70 -26.53 11.41
C ARG A 474 27.55 -25.53 10.65
N LEU A 475 26.95 -24.51 10.03
CA LEU A 475 27.69 -23.49 9.31
C LEU A 475 28.48 -22.58 10.26
N ALA A 476 27.88 -22.16 11.38
CA ALA A 476 28.54 -21.36 12.41
C ALA A 476 29.75 -22.09 13.01
N THR A 477 29.60 -23.39 13.36
CA THR A 477 30.72 -24.21 13.85
C THR A 477 31.85 -24.31 12.84
N ARG A 478 31.54 -24.45 11.54
CA ARG A 478 32.58 -24.49 10.49
C ARG A 478 33.32 -23.16 10.34
N ARG A 479 32.66 -22.02 10.54
CA ARG A 479 33.30 -20.70 10.48
C ARG A 479 34.16 -20.41 11.72
N GLY A 480 33.68 -20.81 12.89
CA GLY A 480 34.41 -20.67 14.16
C GLY A 480 34.51 -19.23 14.69
N ASP A 481 33.77 -18.28 14.12
CA ASP A 481 33.69 -16.90 14.63
C ASP A 481 32.53 -16.73 15.63
N ASP A 482 32.69 -15.79 16.58
CA ASP A 482 31.73 -15.59 17.68
C ASP A 482 30.37 -15.07 17.18
N LEU A 483 30.37 -14.19 16.17
CA LEU A 483 29.16 -13.61 15.60
C LEU A 483 28.28 -14.66 14.90
N SER A 484 28.88 -15.57 14.12
CA SER A 484 28.15 -16.70 13.53
C SER A 484 27.57 -17.61 14.62
N GLY A 485 28.32 -17.85 15.71
CA GLY A 485 27.85 -18.56 16.88
C GLY A 485 26.64 -17.88 17.54
N ALA A 486 26.68 -16.55 17.70
CA ALA A 486 25.58 -15.78 18.28
C ALA A 486 24.31 -15.82 17.41
N TRP A 487 24.42 -15.77 16.08
CA TRP A 487 23.27 -15.96 15.18
C TRP A 487 22.69 -17.38 15.23
N ALA A 488 23.53 -18.40 15.41
CA ALA A 488 23.06 -19.77 15.64
C ALA A 488 22.30 -19.90 16.97
N ALA A 489 22.85 -19.32 18.05
CA ALA A 489 22.19 -19.25 19.34
C ALA A 489 20.87 -18.45 19.27
N TRP A 490 20.84 -17.36 18.49
CA TRP A 490 19.63 -16.58 18.23
C TRP A 490 18.54 -17.42 17.58
N ALA A 491 18.86 -18.13 16.48
CA ALA A 491 17.91 -19.00 15.80
C ALA A 491 17.36 -20.11 16.72
N ARG A 492 18.25 -20.78 17.48
CA ARG A 492 17.85 -21.80 18.46
C ARG A 492 16.95 -21.23 19.55
N THR A 493 17.31 -20.08 20.11
CA THR A 493 16.59 -19.48 21.24
C THR A 493 15.19 -19.08 20.84
N ILE A 494 15.03 -18.37 19.71
CA ILE A 494 13.71 -17.96 19.25
C ILE A 494 12.88 -19.16 18.82
N PHE A 495 13.47 -20.18 18.18
CA PHE A 495 12.77 -21.43 17.90
C PHE A 495 12.28 -22.12 19.19
N ALA A 496 13.13 -22.22 20.22
CA ALA A 496 12.78 -22.80 21.50
C ALA A 496 11.70 -21.99 22.24
N VAL A 497 11.73 -20.66 22.17
CA VAL A 497 10.68 -19.77 22.72
C VAL A 497 9.34 -20.05 22.04
N ILE A 498 9.30 -20.10 20.71
CA ILE A 498 8.08 -20.43 19.95
C ILE A 498 7.56 -21.83 20.31
N GLN A 499 8.46 -22.80 20.51
CA GLN A 499 8.10 -24.17 20.91
C GLN A 499 7.83 -24.34 22.42
N ASN A 500 8.01 -23.28 23.22
CA ASN A 500 7.85 -23.26 24.68
C ASN A 500 8.80 -24.23 25.42
N ASP A 501 10.07 -24.28 24.98
CA ASP A 501 11.18 -25.05 25.57
C ASP A 501 12.38 -24.13 25.91
N ALA A 502 12.10 -22.90 26.34
CA ALA A 502 13.09 -21.84 26.46
C ALA A 502 14.02 -21.96 27.69
N ALA A 503 13.71 -22.82 28.67
CA ALA A 503 14.49 -22.92 29.90
C ALA A 503 15.93 -23.42 29.65
N GLY A 504 16.11 -24.29 28.64
CA GLY A 504 17.42 -24.87 28.30
C GLY A 504 18.37 -23.93 27.54
N VAL A 505 17.86 -22.80 27.04
CA VAL A 505 18.62 -21.89 26.14
C VAL A 505 19.02 -20.56 26.80
N VAL A 506 18.71 -20.35 28.08
CA VAL A 506 19.02 -19.10 28.80
C VAL A 506 20.52 -18.75 28.77
N PRO A 507 21.47 -19.68 29.08
CA PRO A 507 22.89 -19.35 29.04
C PRO A 507 23.36 -18.92 27.65
N ASP A 508 22.94 -19.67 26.62
CA ASP A 508 23.23 -19.35 25.22
C ASP A 508 22.66 -17.99 24.82
N ALA A 509 21.48 -17.64 25.36
CA ALA A 509 20.82 -16.39 25.05
C ALA A 509 21.56 -15.18 25.64
N THR A 510 21.99 -15.28 26.89
CA THR A 510 22.79 -14.24 27.54
C THR A 510 24.15 -14.07 26.86
N GLU A 511 24.85 -15.16 26.54
CA GLU A 511 26.16 -15.10 25.84
C GLU A 511 26.02 -14.46 24.44
N ALA A 512 25.02 -14.88 23.67
CA ALA A 512 24.77 -14.29 22.35
C ALA A 512 24.43 -12.79 22.44
N ALA A 513 23.69 -12.38 23.47
CA ALA A 513 23.39 -10.96 23.71
C ALA A 513 24.66 -10.13 23.95
N GLU A 514 25.64 -10.66 24.69
CA GLU A 514 26.94 -10.00 24.89
C GLU A 514 27.72 -9.88 23.57
N VAL A 515 27.77 -10.95 22.78
CA VAL A 515 28.40 -10.95 21.46
C VAL A 515 27.78 -9.88 20.56
N PHE A 516 26.44 -9.87 20.44
CA PHE A 516 25.73 -8.85 19.66
C PHE A 516 26.03 -7.43 20.17
N GLY A 517 26.14 -7.25 21.49
CA GLY A 517 26.55 -5.98 22.10
C GLY A 517 27.93 -5.52 21.66
N ARG A 518 28.93 -6.42 21.62
CA ARG A 518 30.30 -6.10 21.15
C ARG A 518 30.34 -5.71 19.67
N HIS A 519 29.45 -6.31 18.86
CA HIS A 519 29.32 -6.03 17.42
C HIS A 519 28.35 -4.89 17.10
N GLY A 520 27.77 -4.20 18.10
CA GLY A 520 26.85 -3.08 17.88
C GLY A 520 25.44 -3.46 17.39
N LEU A 521 25.09 -4.75 17.41
CA LEU A 521 23.81 -5.26 16.94
C LEU A 521 22.74 -5.20 18.06
N LEU A 522 22.24 -3.99 18.33
CA LEU A 522 21.33 -3.74 19.46
C LEU A 522 19.99 -4.48 19.33
N GLY A 523 19.42 -4.59 18.13
CA GLY A 523 18.14 -5.30 17.92
C GLY A 523 18.20 -6.77 18.36
N PRO A 524 19.07 -7.60 17.74
CA PRO A 524 19.27 -8.98 18.15
C PRO A 524 19.66 -9.12 19.62
N ARG A 525 20.50 -8.22 20.17
CA ARG A 525 20.83 -8.19 21.59
C ARG A 525 19.59 -8.08 22.48
N LEU A 526 18.72 -7.10 22.24
CA LEU A 526 17.53 -6.88 23.05
C LEU A 526 16.55 -8.06 22.96
N THR A 527 16.40 -8.63 21.76
CA THR A 527 15.60 -9.84 21.55
C THR A 527 16.10 -11.03 22.37
N MET A 528 17.43 -11.21 22.46
CA MET A 528 18.04 -12.28 23.26
C MET A 528 17.90 -12.05 24.76
N LEU A 529 18.13 -10.82 25.24
CA LEU A 529 17.92 -10.46 26.64
C LEU A 529 16.46 -10.64 27.06
N GLY A 530 15.51 -10.22 26.21
CA GLY A 530 14.08 -10.39 26.47
C GLY A 530 13.67 -11.87 26.54
N SER A 531 14.21 -12.70 25.65
CA SER A 531 13.99 -14.16 25.66
C SER A 531 14.56 -14.81 26.92
N ALA A 532 15.79 -14.45 27.31
CA ALA A 532 16.43 -14.94 28.54
C ALA A 532 15.65 -14.51 29.79
N ALA A 533 15.25 -13.25 29.87
CA ALA A 533 14.47 -12.72 30.99
C ALA A 533 13.10 -13.41 31.09
N SER A 534 12.41 -13.59 29.96
CA SER A 534 11.12 -14.30 29.90
C SER A 534 11.24 -15.77 30.36
N ALA A 535 12.29 -16.48 29.95
CA ALA A 535 12.51 -17.86 30.37
C ALA A 535 12.87 -17.96 31.87
N THR A 536 13.60 -16.98 32.40
CA THR A 536 14.02 -16.91 33.82
C THR A 536 12.82 -16.76 34.76
N ILE A 537 11.70 -16.20 34.31
CA ILE A 537 10.51 -15.96 35.14
C ILE A 537 9.99 -17.23 35.82
N MET A 538 10.10 -18.38 35.16
CA MET A 538 9.61 -19.65 35.71
C MET A 538 10.49 -20.18 36.87
N SER A 539 11.77 -19.80 36.92
CA SER A 539 12.72 -20.22 37.95
C SER A 539 13.00 -19.14 39.00
N ASP A 540 13.08 -17.88 38.58
CA ASP A 540 13.29 -16.70 39.42
C ASP A 540 12.43 -15.53 38.86
N PRO A 541 11.19 -15.39 39.35
CA PRO A 541 10.27 -14.33 38.92
C PRO A 541 10.83 -12.93 39.12
N THR A 542 11.60 -12.71 40.18
CA THR A 542 12.15 -11.38 40.53
C THR A 542 13.23 -10.98 39.53
N ALA A 543 14.18 -11.89 39.27
CA ALA A 543 15.25 -11.64 38.30
C ALA A 543 14.69 -11.48 36.87
N GLY A 544 13.74 -12.32 36.47
CA GLY A 544 13.11 -12.24 35.15
C GLY A 544 12.35 -10.91 34.93
N ARG A 545 11.59 -10.45 35.93
CA ARG A 545 10.92 -9.14 35.90
C ARG A 545 11.90 -7.98 35.83
N ALA A 546 12.96 -8.02 36.63
CA ALA A 546 14.00 -6.99 36.62
C ALA A 546 14.66 -6.88 35.24
N GLY A 547 15.01 -8.01 34.62
CA GLY A 547 15.58 -8.03 33.27
C GLY A 547 14.66 -7.43 32.20
N LEU A 548 13.35 -7.73 32.25
CA LEU A 548 12.38 -7.11 31.33
C LEU A 548 12.22 -5.61 31.61
N ALA A 549 12.19 -5.19 32.87
CA ALA A 549 12.10 -3.78 33.25
C ALA A 549 13.31 -2.95 32.77
N GLU A 550 14.52 -3.51 32.84
CA GLU A 550 15.74 -2.87 32.30
C GLU A 550 15.65 -2.65 30.79
N ILE A 551 15.11 -3.62 30.03
CA ILE A 551 14.90 -3.48 28.58
C ILE A 551 13.87 -2.38 28.29
N ILE A 552 12.75 -2.37 29.02
CA ILE A 552 11.68 -1.39 28.85
C ILE A 552 12.20 0.03 29.08
N GLU A 553 12.98 0.22 30.16
CA GLU A 553 13.58 1.52 30.48
C GLU A 553 14.62 1.94 29.44
N PHE A 554 15.49 1.00 29.01
CA PHE A 554 16.47 1.27 27.95
C PHE A 554 15.81 1.74 26.65
N CYS A 555 14.72 1.09 26.24
CA CYS A 555 13.97 1.47 25.05
C CYS A 555 13.21 2.79 25.24
N ALA A 556 12.61 3.02 26.41
CA ALA A 556 11.90 4.26 26.72
C ALA A 556 12.82 5.50 26.62
N GLN A 557 14.04 5.41 27.16
CA GLN A 557 15.04 6.48 27.07
C GLN A 557 15.47 6.81 25.63
N ARG A 558 15.31 5.87 24.70
CA ARG A 558 15.66 6.02 23.28
C ARG A 558 14.46 6.33 22.39
N HIS A 559 13.25 6.41 22.96
CA HIS A 559 12.00 6.45 22.20
C HIS A 559 11.90 5.30 21.18
N GLU A 560 12.39 4.12 21.55
CA GLU A 560 12.32 2.89 20.77
C GLU A 560 11.03 2.16 21.16
N TYR A 561 10.18 1.87 20.17
CA TYR A 561 8.84 1.32 20.35
C TYR A 561 8.75 -0.17 20.05
N TYR A 562 9.56 -0.70 19.14
CA TYR A 562 9.47 -2.08 18.69
C TYR A 562 9.85 -3.08 19.79
N GLN A 563 11.09 -3.04 20.29
CA GLN A 563 11.54 -3.92 21.37
C GLN A 563 10.86 -3.58 22.70
N ARG A 564 10.48 -2.30 22.92
CA ARG A 564 9.64 -1.91 24.06
C ARG A 564 8.29 -2.64 24.06
N SER A 565 7.61 -2.69 22.92
CA SER A 565 6.32 -3.40 22.80
C SER A 565 6.47 -4.90 23.05
N ALA A 566 7.55 -5.52 22.55
CA ALA A 566 7.86 -6.93 22.79
C ALA A 566 8.12 -7.22 24.28
N ALA A 567 8.96 -6.41 24.95
CA ALA A 567 9.30 -6.57 26.36
C ALA A 567 8.08 -6.35 27.29
N LEU A 568 7.24 -5.36 26.99
CA LEU A 568 5.99 -5.10 27.71
C LEU A 568 4.98 -6.25 27.54
N MET A 569 4.87 -6.80 26.33
CA MET A 569 4.04 -7.98 26.07
C MET A 569 4.53 -9.19 26.88
N LEU A 570 5.84 -9.46 26.90
CA LEU A 570 6.43 -10.54 27.70
C LEU A 570 6.20 -10.33 29.21
N LEU A 571 6.36 -9.10 29.70
CA LEU A 571 6.11 -8.74 31.10
C LEU A 571 4.64 -8.93 31.48
N ALA A 572 3.71 -8.54 30.59
CA ALA A 572 2.28 -8.72 30.82
C ALA A 572 1.93 -10.21 30.96
N ARG A 573 2.41 -11.06 30.06
CA ARG A 573 2.19 -12.52 30.10
C ARG A 573 2.81 -13.16 31.34
N ALA A 574 4.01 -12.74 31.72
CA ALA A 574 4.65 -13.17 32.95
C ALA A 574 3.80 -12.86 34.19
N ASN A 575 3.26 -11.65 34.25
CA ASN A 575 2.41 -11.22 35.36
C ASN A 575 1.09 -12.00 35.41
N VAL A 576 0.53 -12.42 34.27
CA VAL A 576 -0.63 -13.34 34.23
C VAL A 576 -0.27 -14.69 34.87
N VAL A 577 0.88 -15.27 34.51
CA VAL A 577 1.33 -16.57 35.04
C VAL A 577 1.59 -16.49 36.56
N LEU A 578 2.13 -15.38 37.04
CA LEU A 578 2.43 -15.15 38.45
C LEU A 578 1.20 -14.73 39.28
N GLY A 579 0.09 -14.36 38.64
CA GLY A 579 -1.15 -13.95 39.30
C GLY A 579 -1.24 -12.46 39.64
N ASP A 580 -0.27 -11.64 39.22
CA ASP A 580 -0.25 -10.19 39.45
C ASP A 580 -1.04 -9.44 38.37
N LEU A 581 -2.37 -9.62 38.39
CA LEU A 581 -3.27 -9.22 37.31
C LEU A 581 -3.25 -7.71 37.02
N ALA A 582 -3.06 -6.86 38.05
CA ALA A 582 -3.04 -5.41 37.88
C ALA A 582 -1.76 -4.92 37.17
N ASP A 583 -0.61 -5.54 37.46
CA ASP A 583 0.64 -5.28 36.74
C ASP A 583 0.60 -5.85 35.33
N ALA A 584 -0.09 -6.98 35.12
CA ALA A 584 -0.33 -7.54 33.79
C ALA A 584 -1.16 -6.60 32.91
N GLU A 585 -2.24 -6.02 33.44
CA GLU A 585 -3.12 -5.09 32.72
C GLU A 585 -2.37 -3.83 32.30
N ARG A 586 -1.60 -3.22 33.22
CA ARG A 586 -0.77 -2.05 32.92
C ARG A 586 0.27 -2.33 31.83
N ALA A 587 1.03 -3.42 31.97
CA ALA A 587 2.05 -3.78 30.99
C ALA A 587 1.45 -4.07 29.61
N ALA A 588 0.29 -4.70 29.53
CA ALA A 588 -0.40 -4.96 28.26
C ALA A 588 -0.92 -3.67 27.61
N ILE A 589 -1.45 -2.72 28.39
CA ILE A 589 -1.86 -1.40 27.88
C ILE A 589 -0.66 -0.62 27.35
N ASP A 590 0.42 -0.49 28.14
CA ASP A 590 1.62 0.22 27.72
C ASP A 590 2.24 -0.43 26.46
N GLY A 591 2.21 -1.76 26.38
CA GLY A 591 2.68 -2.52 25.23
C GLY A 591 1.84 -2.26 23.97
N LEU A 592 0.52 -2.20 24.12
CA LEU A 592 -0.41 -1.87 23.04
C LEU A 592 -0.18 -0.44 22.53
N GLU A 593 -0.01 0.53 23.42
CA GLU A 593 0.27 1.92 23.05
C GLU A 593 1.61 2.06 22.31
N ALA A 594 2.64 1.33 22.75
CA ALA A 594 3.93 1.28 22.05
C ALA A 594 3.80 0.64 20.65
N ALA A 595 3.11 -0.49 20.54
CA ALA A 595 2.86 -1.16 19.26
C ALA A 595 2.08 -0.27 18.28
N ALA A 596 1.11 0.49 18.78
CA ALA A 596 0.31 1.43 18.00
C ALA A 596 1.13 2.58 17.38
N LYS A 597 2.28 2.96 17.95
CA LYS A 597 3.16 3.99 17.35
C LYS A 597 3.76 3.55 16.02
N LEU A 598 3.90 2.24 15.80
CA LEU A 598 4.47 1.66 14.58
C LEU A 598 3.42 0.98 13.69
N ASP A 599 2.14 1.06 14.05
CA ASP A 599 1.07 0.24 13.46
C ASP A 599 1.42 -1.28 13.50
N ASN A 600 2.12 -1.73 14.56
CA ASN A 600 2.56 -3.12 14.68
C ASN A 600 1.39 -4.02 15.10
N ALA A 601 0.78 -4.65 14.10
CA ALA A 601 -0.36 -5.54 14.28
C ALA A 601 -0.05 -6.77 15.14
N PHE A 602 1.15 -7.34 15.00
CA PHE A 602 1.56 -8.55 15.69
C PHE A 602 1.58 -8.34 17.21
N PHE A 603 2.42 -7.44 17.71
CA PHE A 603 2.49 -7.19 19.17
C PHE A 603 1.22 -6.56 19.72
N GLY A 604 0.52 -5.73 18.93
CA GLY A 604 -0.77 -5.18 19.32
C GLY A 604 -1.82 -6.27 19.58
N SER A 605 -1.91 -7.27 18.69
CA SER A 605 -2.84 -8.40 18.85
C SER A 605 -2.55 -9.22 20.12
N LEU A 606 -1.26 -9.50 20.43
CA LEU A 606 -0.86 -10.24 21.63
C LEU A 606 -1.17 -9.47 22.92
N CYS A 607 -1.07 -8.13 22.89
CA CYS A 607 -1.46 -7.29 24.01
C CYS A 607 -2.99 -7.28 24.23
N LEU A 608 -3.78 -7.12 23.16
CA LEU A 608 -5.25 -7.20 23.24
C LEU A 608 -5.72 -8.56 23.74
N GLU A 609 -5.09 -9.62 23.28
CA GLU A 609 -5.37 -10.97 23.73
C GLU A 609 -5.06 -11.16 25.21
N THR A 610 -3.91 -10.66 25.69
CA THR A 610 -3.56 -10.69 27.12
C THR A 610 -4.60 -9.93 27.96
N LEU A 611 -5.07 -8.78 27.49
CA LEU A 611 -6.17 -8.02 28.11
C LEU A 611 -7.50 -8.80 28.09
N ALA A 612 -7.75 -9.60 27.06
CA ALA A 612 -8.92 -10.46 27.00
C ALA A 612 -8.86 -11.60 28.02
N TRP A 613 -7.67 -12.19 28.24
CA TRP A 613 -7.47 -13.20 29.28
C TRP A 613 -7.75 -12.62 30.67
N LEU A 614 -7.20 -11.42 30.94
CA LEU A 614 -7.43 -10.68 32.19
C LEU A 614 -8.91 -10.36 32.39
N ALA A 615 -9.62 -9.92 31.35
CA ALA A 615 -11.06 -9.70 31.41
C ALA A 615 -11.83 -10.99 31.71
N SER A 616 -11.43 -12.12 31.13
CA SER A 616 -12.09 -13.41 31.36
C SER A 616 -11.92 -13.92 32.80
N VAL A 617 -10.73 -13.76 33.40
CA VAL A 617 -10.48 -14.17 34.80
C VAL A 617 -11.06 -13.20 35.83
N THR A 618 -11.34 -11.95 35.43
CA THR A 618 -12.02 -10.93 36.27
C THR A 618 -13.53 -10.85 36.01
N ASP A 619 -14.11 -11.88 35.39
CA ASP A 619 -15.54 -12.03 35.09
C ASP A 619 -16.15 -10.94 34.17
N ARG A 620 -15.30 -10.21 33.44
CA ARG A 620 -15.67 -9.25 32.38
C ARG A 620 -15.76 -9.95 31.01
N HIS A 621 -16.66 -10.93 30.89
CA HIS A 621 -16.67 -11.85 29.74
C HIS A 621 -17.03 -11.20 28.38
N GLU A 622 -17.95 -10.21 28.34
CA GLU A 622 -18.28 -9.51 27.09
C GLU A 622 -17.06 -8.71 26.58
N ARG A 623 -16.34 -8.05 27.50
CA ARG A 623 -15.07 -7.38 27.20
C ARG A 623 -14.04 -8.35 26.64
N ALA A 624 -13.92 -9.53 27.24
CA ALA A 624 -13.00 -10.56 26.76
C ALA A 624 -13.31 -10.94 25.30
N ALA A 625 -14.57 -11.24 24.98
CA ALA A 625 -14.98 -11.57 23.61
C ALA A 625 -14.72 -10.43 22.62
N LEU A 626 -15.00 -9.18 23.02
CA LEU A 626 -14.80 -8.01 22.17
C LEU A 626 -13.31 -7.79 21.86
N LEU A 627 -12.43 -7.92 22.85
CA LEU A 627 -10.99 -7.79 22.67
C LEU A 627 -10.36 -8.93 21.88
N LEU A 628 -10.85 -10.18 22.05
CA LEU A 628 -10.45 -11.31 21.21
C LEU A 628 -10.76 -11.00 19.73
N GLY A 629 -11.97 -10.53 19.44
CA GLY A 629 -12.38 -10.19 18.09
C GLY A 629 -11.55 -9.04 17.50
N ALA A 630 -11.24 -8.03 18.30
CA ALA A 630 -10.37 -6.93 17.89
C ALA A 630 -8.94 -7.44 17.58
N GLY A 631 -8.38 -8.30 18.43
CA GLY A 631 -7.08 -8.94 18.20
C GLY A 631 -7.03 -9.77 16.91
N GLU A 632 -8.08 -10.56 16.65
CA GLU A 632 -8.21 -11.37 15.42
C GLU A 632 -8.28 -10.52 14.14
N SER A 633 -8.86 -9.31 14.22
CA SER A 633 -8.89 -8.38 13.07
C SER A 633 -7.53 -7.75 12.76
N MET A 634 -6.67 -7.61 13.77
CA MET A 634 -5.32 -7.06 13.58
C MET A 634 -4.39 -8.06 12.90
N TYR A 635 -4.51 -9.34 13.25
CA TYR A 635 -3.63 -10.39 12.74
C TYR A 635 -4.42 -11.72 12.58
N SER A 636 -4.51 -12.22 11.34
CA SER A 636 -5.49 -13.22 10.88
C SER A 636 -5.31 -14.56 11.56
N ASP A 637 -6.41 -15.33 11.54
CA ASP A 637 -6.63 -16.48 12.40
C ASP A 637 -5.85 -17.77 12.02
N GLU A 638 -5.19 -17.82 10.87
CA GLU A 638 -4.43 -19.02 10.50
C GLU A 638 -3.24 -19.21 11.45
N GLY A 639 -3.34 -20.24 12.29
CA GLY A 639 -2.30 -20.59 13.25
C GLY A 639 -2.37 -19.87 14.59
N SER A 640 -3.53 -19.39 15.07
CA SER A 640 -3.70 -18.84 16.44
C SER A 640 -2.99 -19.71 17.49
N LEU A 641 -3.20 -21.03 17.46
CA LEU A 641 -2.54 -21.99 18.34
C LEU A 641 -1.03 -22.22 18.10
N ALA A 642 -0.50 -21.85 16.94
CA ALA A 642 0.93 -21.92 16.60
C ALA A 642 1.67 -20.60 16.90
N ARG A 643 0.94 -19.47 16.96
CA ARG A 643 1.41 -18.17 17.47
C ARG A 643 1.69 -18.21 18.96
N HIS A 644 0.99 -19.10 19.64
CA HIS A 644 1.14 -19.33 21.05
C HIS A 644 2.21 -20.39 21.30
N GLY A 645 3.23 -20.04 22.08
CA GLY A 645 3.92 -21.07 22.86
C GLY A 645 2.86 -21.89 23.64
N ARG A 646 3.13 -23.16 23.96
CA ARG A 646 2.14 -24.07 24.59
C ARG A 646 1.41 -23.48 25.81
N LEU A 647 2.09 -22.61 26.57
CA LEU A 647 1.52 -21.89 27.71
C LEU A 647 0.46 -20.87 27.28
N ASP A 648 0.76 -20.03 26.30
CA ASP A 648 -0.15 -19.03 25.76
C ASP A 648 -1.39 -19.67 25.11
N ALA A 649 -1.21 -20.83 24.47
CA ALA A 649 -2.29 -21.58 23.83
C ALA A 649 -3.29 -22.09 24.88
N THR A 650 -2.76 -22.41 26.06
CA THR A 650 -3.55 -22.87 27.19
C THR A 650 -4.33 -21.72 27.83
N TRP A 651 -3.71 -20.54 27.97
CA TRP A 651 -4.38 -19.34 28.47
C TRP A 651 -5.44 -18.83 27.50
N HIS A 652 -5.13 -18.81 26.20
CA HIS A 652 -6.10 -18.49 25.15
C HIS A 652 -7.31 -19.41 25.22
N ARG A 653 -7.12 -20.73 25.16
CA ARG A 653 -8.24 -21.69 25.27
C ARG A 653 -9.04 -21.51 26.56
N LYS A 654 -8.38 -21.42 27.71
CA LYS A 654 -9.06 -21.22 29.00
C LYS A 654 -9.87 -19.92 29.04
N GLY A 655 -9.30 -18.82 28.55
CA GLY A 655 -9.95 -17.51 28.52
C GLY A 655 -11.17 -17.50 27.60
N THR A 656 -11.02 -18.05 26.39
CA THR A 656 -12.08 -18.19 25.39
C THR A 656 -13.20 -19.12 25.88
N ASP A 657 -12.87 -20.31 26.39
CA ASP A 657 -13.86 -21.26 26.90
C ASP A 657 -14.63 -20.71 28.11
N ARG A 658 -13.95 -19.99 29.00
CA ARG A 658 -14.59 -19.34 30.15
C ARG A 658 -15.56 -18.26 29.71
N ALA A 659 -15.17 -17.38 28.78
CA ALA A 659 -16.04 -16.33 28.26
C ALA A 659 -17.23 -16.90 27.48
N ARG A 660 -16.99 -17.89 26.61
CA ARG A 660 -18.02 -18.59 25.84
C ARG A 660 -19.03 -19.29 26.75
N LYS A 661 -18.56 -20.00 27.78
CA LYS A 661 -19.44 -20.69 28.74
C LYS A 661 -20.29 -19.71 29.56
N ALA A 662 -19.75 -18.56 29.94
CA ALA A 662 -20.47 -17.57 30.74
C ALA A 662 -21.50 -16.77 29.94
N LEU A 663 -21.20 -16.39 28.70
CA LEU A 663 -22.09 -15.59 27.84
C LEU A 663 -23.12 -16.43 27.06
N GLY A 664 -22.80 -17.71 26.82
CA GLY A 664 -23.47 -18.53 25.83
C GLY A 664 -22.98 -18.24 24.40
N GLU A 665 -23.13 -19.23 23.52
CA GLU A 665 -22.54 -19.23 22.17
C GLU A 665 -22.94 -17.99 21.33
N ALA A 666 -24.24 -17.71 21.23
CA ALA A 666 -24.74 -16.63 20.37
C ALA A 666 -24.25 -15.24 20.82
N THR A 667 -24.19 -15.01 22.14
CA THR A 667 -23.74 -13.73 22.70
C THR A 667 -22.24 -13.56 22.53
N PHE A 668 -21.48 -14.63 22.76
CA PHE A 668 -20.03 -14.65 22.56
C PHE A 668 -19.68 -14.35 21.10
N GLU A 669 -20.27 -15.07 20.14
CA GLU A 669 -20.02 -14.85 18.71
C GLU A 669 -20.44 -13.45 18.24
N ASN A 670 -21.51 -12.89 18.80
CA ASN A 670 -21.91 -11.52 18.49
C ASN A 670 -20.90 -10.48 19.01
N ALA A 671 -20.40 -10.65 20.24
CA ALA A 671 -19.39 -9.76 20.82
C ALA A 671 -18.04 -9.87 20.09
N LEU A 672 -17.64 -11.10 19.74
CA LEU A 672 -16.45 -11.38 18.93
C LEU A 672 -16.53 -10.68 17.57
N ARG A 673 -17.65 -10.83 16.86
CA ARG A 673 -17.89 -10.12 15.59
C ARG A 673 -17.83 -8.60 15.75
N ARG A 674 -18.47 -8.04 16.79
CA ARG A 674 -18.39 -6.58 17.06
C ARG A 674 -16.95 -6.14 17.27
N GLY A 675 -16.15 -6.94 17.98
CA GLY A 675 -14.71 -6.73 18.13
C GLY A 675 -13.98 -6.67 16.79
N ARG A 676 -14.23 -7.66 15.92
CA ARG A 676 -13.62 -7.73 14.57
C ARG A 676 -13.96 -6.54 13.68
N GLU A 677 -15.10 -5.91 13.92
CA GLU A 677 -15.60 -4.74 13.16
C GLU A 677 -15.07 -3.40 13.71
N LEU A 678 -14.39 -3.37 14.86
CA LEU A 678 -13.87 -2.13 15.43
C LEU A 678 -12.67 -1.60 14.62
N PRO A 679 -12.65 -0.31 14.26
CA PRO A 679 -11.44 0.34 13.80
C PRO A 679 -10.33 0.23 14.85
N LEU A 680 -9.08 0.02 14.43
CA LEU A 680 -7.93 -0.16 15.33
C LEU A 680 -7.83 0.92 16.42
N ALA A 681 -8.00 2.20 16.05
CA ALA A 681 -7.95 3.30 17.02
C ALA A 681 -9.05 3.20 18.09
N VAL A 682 -10.23 2.70 17.72
CA VAL A 682 -11.36 2.47 18.63
C VAL A 682 -11.10 1.26 19.52
N ALA A 683 -10.55 0.18 18.95
CA ALA A 683 -10.15 -1.00 19.72
C ALA A 683 -9.08 -0.67 20.76
N ILE A 684 -8.07 0.14 20.41
CA ILE A 684 -7.05 0.63 21.34
C ILE A 684 -7.69 1.48 22.43
N HIS A 685 -8.53 2.46 22.07
CA HIS A 685 -9.24 3.28 23.07
C HIS A 685 -10.06 2.42 24.04
N TYR A 686 -10.82 1.45 23.52
CA TYR A 686 -11.61 0.53 24.33
C TYR A 686 -10.73 -0.33 25.25
N ALA A 687 -9.60 -0.82 24.74
CA ALA A 687 -8.65 -1.60 25.52
C ALA A 687 -8.06 -0.80 26.70
N VAL A 688 -7.79 0.49 26.50
CA VAL A 688 -7.21 1.40 27.51
C VAL A 688 -8.25 1.87 28.52
N HIS A 689 -9.44 2.28 28.06
CA HIS A 689 -10.42 2.99 28.89
C HIS A 689 -11.59 2.13 29.36
N ASP A 690 -11.71 0.90 28.86
CA ASP A 690 -12.88 0.02 29.09
C ASP A 690 -14.21 0.66 28.64
N GLU A 691 -14.13 1.65 27.76
CA GLU A 691 -15.27 2.40 27.23
C GLU A 691 -15.10 2.60 25.72
N LEU A 692 -16.16 2.30 24.97
CA LEU A 692 -16.20 2.68 23.56
C LEU A 692 -16.26 4.21 23.51
N PRO A 693 -15.49 4.86 22.61
CA PRO A 693 -15.63 6.29 22.39
C PRO A 693 -17.10 6.61 22.17
N ARG A 694 -17.64 7.56 22.93
CA ARG A 694 -18.97 8.09 22.64
C ARG A 694 -18.90 8.62 21.22
N GLU A 695 -19.71 8.06 20.31
CA GLU A 695 -19.92 8.69 19.01
C GLU A 695 -20.25 10.15 19.28
N SER A 696 -19.37 11.06 18.89
CA SER A 696 -19.62 12.48 19.04
C SER A 696 -20.76 12.81 18.08
N THR A 697 -22.00 12.75 18.56
CA THR A 697 -23.18 13.20 17.84
C THR A 697 -23.04 14.66 17.38
N ASP A 698 -22.15 15.43 18.00
CA ASP A 698 -21.81 16.81 17.60
C ASP A 698 -21.06 16.90 16.25
N ALA A 699 -20.24 15.90 15.88
CA ALA A 699 -19.55 15.91 14.60
C ALA A 699 -20.47 15.50 13.43
N GLN A 700 -21.46 14.64 13.69
CA GLN A 700 -22.46 14.23 12.69
C GLN A 700 -23.59 15.25 12.52
N ASN A 701 -23.94 15.99 13.57
CA ASN A 701 -25.00 17.01 13.55
C ASN A 701 -24.48 18.44 13.30
N SER A 702 -23.16 18.66 13.24
CA SER A 702 -22.61 19.95 12.86
C SER A 702 -22.71 20.18 11.34
N LEU A 703 -23.31 21.31 10.98
CA LEU A 703 -23.33 21.78 9.60
C LEU A 703 -21.92 22.23 9.19
N THR A 704 -21.46 21.78 8.02
CA THR A 704 -20.25 22.32 7.39
C THR A 704 -20.42 23.82 7.09
N LYS A 705 -19.31 24.57 6.92
CA LYS A 705 -19.38 26.01 6.57
C LYS A 705 -20.33 26.31 5.41
N ARG A 706 -20.35 25.43 4.39
CA ARG A 706 -21.22 25.56 3.22
C ARG A 706 -22.68 25.25 3.52
N GLU A 707 -22.95 24.29 4.40
CA GLU A 707 -24.30 23.97 4.85
C GLU A 707 -24.88 25.06 5.77
N VAL A 708 -24.04 25.71 6.59
CA VAL A 708 -24.44 26.89 7.38
C VAL A 708 -24.84 28.05 6.46
N GLU A 709 -24.02 28.37 5.47
CA GLU A 709 -24.31 29.43 4.49
C GLU A 709 -25.62 29.17 3.73
N ILE A 710 -25.88 27.93 3.32
CA ILE A 710 -27.15 27.56 2.65
C ILE A 710 -28.33 27.64 3.63
N ALA A 711 -28.17 27.20 4.87
CA ALA A 711 -29.23 27.31 5.89
C ALA A 711 -29.58 28.77 6.21
N ASP A 712 -28.59 29.66 6.27
CA ASP A 712 -28.79 31.11 6.46
C ASP A 712 -29.59 31.73 5.31
N LEU A 713 -29.25 31.40 4.06
CA LEU A 713 -29.99 31.88 2.89
C LEU A 713 -31.42 31.31 2.83
N VAL A 714 -31.63 30.09 3.32
CA VAL A 714 -32.98 29.53 3.50
C VAL A 714 -33.77 30.34 4.54
N ALA A 715 -33.14 30.75 5.63
CA ALA A 715 -33.76 31.56 6.68
C ALA A 715 -34.09 33.00 6.22
N GLU A 716 -33.34 33.53 5.24
CA GLU A 716 -33.65 34.78 4.55
C GLU A 716 -34.84 34.68 3.58
N GLY A 717 -35.44 33.49 3.42
CA GLY A 717 -36.62 33.27 2.58
C GLY A 717 -36.31 33.05 1.10
N LEU A 718 -35.04 32.88 0.71
CA LEU A 718 -34.66 32.64 -0.68
C LEU A 718 -35.13 31.26 -1.14
N THR A 719 -35.51 31.14 -2.42
CA THR A 719 -35.82 29.84 -3.03
C THR A 719 -34.55 29.08 -3.43
N ASN A 720 -34.63 27.77 -3.71
CA ASN A 720 -33.48 27.00 -4.21
C ASN A 720 -32.87 27.61 -5.48
N ARG A 721 -33.69 28.26 -6.32
CA ARG A 721 -33.24 28.95 -7.53
C ARG A 721 -32.42 30.21 -7.20
N ASP A 722 -32.86 30.98 -6.21
CA ASP A 722 -32.16 32.21 -5.81
C ASP A 722 -30.84 31.90 -5.10
N ILE A 723 -30.83 30.86 -4.26
CA ILE A 723 -29.62 30.35 -3.60
C ILE A 723 -28.62 29.84 -4.65
N ALA A 724 -29.10 29.08 -5.64
CA ALA A 724 -28.26 28.56 -6.73
C ALA A 724 -27.60 29.69 -7.53
N ALA A 725 -28.37 30.74 -7.85
CA ALA A 725 -27.85 31.92 -8.54
C ALA A 725 -26.83 32.70 -7.69
N ARG A 726 -27.09 32.87 -6.38
CA ARG A 726 -26.22 33.63 -5.48
C ARG A 726 -24.91 32.92 -5.16
N LEU A 727 -24.94 31.60 -5.12
CA LEU A 727 -23.78 30.76 -4.81
C LEU A 727 -23.06 30.19 -6.05
N THR A 728 -23.53 30.55 -7.25
CA THR A 728 -23.02 30.07 -8.55
C THR A 728 -22.93 28.53 -8.62
N ILE A 729 -23.97 27.84 -8.16
CA ILE A 729 -24.09 26.37 -8.17
C ILE A 729 -25.40 25.93 -8.80
N SER A 730 -25.54 24.64 -9.14
CA SER A 730 -26.78 24.14 -9.72
C SER A 730 -27.94 24.09 -8.70
N ILE A 731 -29.18 24.24 -9.18
CA ILE A 731 -30.39 24.12 -8.34
C ILE A 731 -30.46 22.73 -7.66
N ARG A 732 -30.05 21.67 -8.37
CA ARG A 732 -30.00 20.30 -7.85
C ARG A 732 -28.99 20.14 -6.72
N THR A 733 -27.88 20.88 -6.78
CA THR A 733 -26.87 20.93 -5.72
C THR A 733 -27.43 21.58 -4.45
N VAL A 734 -28.14 22.71 -4.59
CA VAL A 734 -28.83 23.36 -3.45
C VAL A 734 -29.87 22.43 -2.84
N ASP A 735 -30.66 21.76 -3.66
CA ASP A 735 -31.70 20.84 -3.18
C ASP A 735 -31.11 19.64 -2.40
N THR A 736 -29.99 19.11 -2.89
CA THR A 736 -29.22 18.07 -2.19
C THR A 736 -28.68 18.57 -0.85
N HIS A 737 -28.15 19.79 -0.81
CA HIS A 737 -27.67 20.39 0.45
C HIS A 737 -28.80 20.65 1.44
N VAL A 738 -29.94 21.19 1.00
CA VAL A 738 -31.09 21.44 1.87
C VAL A 738 -31.63 20.13 2.46
N ASN A 739 -31.79 19.08 1.64
CA ASN A 739 -32.23 17.77 2.14
C ASN A 739 -31.21 17.15 3.12
N ARG A 740 -29.92 17.32 2.85
CA ARG A 740 -28.84 16.87 3.75
C ARG A 740 -28.83 17.64 5.07
N ILE A 741 -29.06 18.95 5.04
CA ILE A 741 -29.19 19.80 6.24
C ILE A 741 -30.40 19.36 7.07
N LEU A 742 -31.57 19.17 6.44
CA LEU A 742 -32.78 18.70 7.11
C LEU A 742 -32.56 17.34 7.77
N HIS A 743 -31.91 16.40 7.07
CA HIS A 743 -31.57 15.09 7.59
C HIS A 743 -30.58 15.17 8.76
N LYS A 744 -29.53 15.99 8.65
CA LYS A 744 -28.52 16.19 9.71
C LYS A 744 -29.11 16.81 10.98
N LEU A 745 -30.10 17.70 10.83
CA LEU A 745 -30.72 18.39 11.96
C LEU A 745 -32.01 17.72 12.46
N GLY A 746 -32.45 16.63 11.84
CA GLY A 746 -33.71 15.96 12.19
C GLY A 746 -34.96 16.82 11.94
N LEU A 747 -34.91 17.73 10.96
CA LEU A 747 -35.97 18.69 10.69
C LEU A 747 -36.90 18.21 9.57
N ALA A 748 -38.21 18.38 9.77
CA ALA A 748 -39.22 17.83 8.86
C ALA A 748 -39.37 18.61 7.55
N ASN A 749 -39.06 19.91 7.53
CA ASN A 749 -39.26 20.74 6.36
C ASN A 749 -38.41 22.03 6.38
N ARG A 750 -38.36 22.70 5.23
CA ARG A 750 -37.65 23.97 5.03
C ARG A 750 -38.06 25.08 6.02
N ALA A 751 -39.33 25.12 6.44
CA ALA A 751 -39.80 26.09 7.43
C ALA A 751 -39.21 25.81 8.83
N SER A 752 -39.03 24.54 9.18
CA SER A 752 -38.37 24.11 10.41
C SER A 752 -36.88 24.47 10.39
N LEU A 753 -36.23 24.41 9.22
CA LEU A 753 -34.85 24.88 9.03
C LEU A 753 -34.72 26.39 9.23
N ALA A 754 -35.63 27.19 8.65
CA ALA A 754 -35.64 28.64 8.86
C ALA A 754 -35.85 29.00 10.34
N ALA A 755 -36.76 28.31 11.03
CA ALA A 755 -36.99 28.50 12.46
C ALA A 755 -35.75 28.13 13.32
N TRP A 756 -35.09 27.02 13.00
CA TRP A 756 -33.87 26.58 13.68
C TRP A 756 -32.71 27.59 13.55
N VAL A 757 -32.53 28.19 12.37
CA VAL A 757 -31.51 29.23 12.16
C VAL A 757 -31.85 30.51 12.94
N ALA A 758 -33.12 30.89 13.00
CA ALA A 758 -33.57 32.05 13.77
C ALA A 758 -33.28 31.86 15.28
N ASP A 759 -33.57 30.68 15.82
CA ASP A 759 -33.34 30.33 17.24
C ASP A 759 -31.84 30.28 17.60
N ARG A 760 -31.01 29.89 16.62
CA ARG A 760 -29.54 29.92 16.73
C ARG A 760 -28.99 31.35 16.75
N ARG A 761 -29.57 32.28 15.98
CA ARG A 761 -29.16 33.70 15.95
C ARG A 761 -29.54 34.47 17.22
N THR A 762 -30.54 34.01 17.97
CA THR A 762 -30.92 34.57 19.28
C THR A 762 -30.12 34.00 20.45
N SER A 763 -29.41 32.88 20.23
CA SER A 763 -28.61 32.18 21.25
C SER A 763 -27.10 32.44 21.13
N SER A 764 -26.68 33.26 20.16
CA SER A 764 -25.32 33.79 20.00
C SER A 764 -25.31 35.29 20.30
#